data_AF-A0A496CM45-F1
#
_entry.id   AF-A0A496CM45-F1
#
_cell.length_a   1.000
_cell.length_b   1.000
_cell.length_c   1.000
_cell.angle_alpha   90.00
_cell.angle_beta   90.00
_cell.angle_gamma   90.00
#
_symmetry.space_group_name_H-M   'P 1'
#
loop_
_entity.id
_entity.type
_entity.pdbx_description
1 polymer ?
#
loop_
_entity_poly.entity_id
_entity_poly.type
_entity_poly.pdbx_seq_one_letter_code
_entity_poly.pdbx_strand_id
1 'polypeptide(L)'
;MKIKRTTLTVALVVLCFFAEAKVKPVVHYNFGKSGNVTYAVAPDKLKPVTGTGELTALGRPVFYADAPGNKKMKGEGGLLFNGDGDGYRLANPFGTPAENQMLEVWVKPRHNRQREQKKHSSQVVVANGNGKEGYVIVRKGDKWQLISGGSGVVTIGEVAEDVWTHLAMVVDGEKGSVWLNGKKTGIFNPTKAIASNFSIAVSEEGKEAFYGEIYEVRYSTFTAGKFDPDSDFLLDYKKIKEQSKQRLAERQSLVRQLEQEGAGKEIVSELPNLRQQKDWLIEPVESQCRMYVQKSDDGVTSMFQLNNGLISRTFYVSENLACVGYKNHSNEAEYLRAVKPEARVCIDSVWYEVGGLKEQPELSYLLDSWYPQLEASDLAFTLEKVETGMPLERYPWTRKFNAVSTDWPAKGLRMEMTFVPTGNMPAVKDVKVKVIYEIYQGLPVMAKWIEVINENDTNIVLNDMECEVLAVNQDQVKRIHVESDFSFALVNADIEGSALMHYAGTPKIYHVGSSTTRWMVDKEYNTWASHNQAEDKFLGFPHHNLLISTLPMGPNTRIGKDSPFKSYITFELLQDSDDRERQSLGHRRMYKKLAPQTTESLIAGGITSHDEEKLKSFIDQMSELGLEQLDIQAWPGVSHDNLDSAYVQLWRRVASYAKERGIVMGGYELQVASRGRGKEVDCIHPETGKPGSLFGQSVCIASQWKDTYYPKMWEFFDKTGFMTYNMDGPYHGDPCASTVHPHHTGLEDSQWQQWKTQVEVIHELQRRVMYIPIPDWYFLNGQCSTGMGYREASANLTPQQQLLLGRQYIYDGTWHKIPPMGWMTLQLVGFYTNDPRVGLEPLCENLDRYEQQLIQFLGSGCHLTIRGNRLYDTPETKQLVSKWINWFKEYRDILTSDIIHVSRPTGRDLDCMVHVNPFIKHKGMVIVFNPTDRDITKEMRLPLYYTGLKGKVTIITSDGSKKNYPLDQNGNLFLPVSVTAQGTSWFLIEE
;
A
#
# COMPACT_ATOMS: atom_id res chain seq x y z
N MET A 1 73.55 -33.97 -12.49
CA MET A 1 73.92 -35.40 -12.56
C MET A 1 72.68 -36.20 -12.96
N LYS A 2 72.88 -37.24 -13.78
CA LYS A 2 71.89 -37.98 -14.57
C LYS A 2 70.77 -38.68 -13.77
N ILE A 3 69.55 -38.63 -14.35
CA ILE A 3 68.62 -39.74 -14.65
C ILE A 3 68.20 -40.67 -13.49
N LYS A 4 66.89 -40.73 -13.20
CA LYS A 4 66.03 -41.90 -13.52
C LYS A 4 64.54 -41.61 -13.28
N ARG A 5 63.77 -41.64 -14.37
CA ARG A 5 62.32 -41.86 -14.39
C ARG A 5 62.07 -43.30 -13.97
N THR A 6 61.12 -43.50 -13.05
CA THR A 6 60.53 -44.81 -12.78
C THR A 6 59.02 -44.68 -12.87
N THR A 7 58.47 -45.32 -13.90
CA THR A 7 57.06 -45.49 -14.19
C THR A 7 56.43 -46.35 -13.09
N LEU A 8 55.47 -45.81 -12.34
CA LEU A 8 54.66 -46.57 -11.39
C LEU A 8 53.30 -46.85 -12.05
N THR A 9 53.12 -48.09 -12.52
CA THR A 9 51.83 -48.58 -13.02
C THR A 9 50.93 -48.87 -11.83
N VAL A 10 49.92 -48.03 -11.62
CA VAL A 10 48.86 -48.24 -10.62
C VAL A 10 47.87 -49.26 -11.18
N ALA A 11 47.88 -50.47 -10.64
CA ALA A 11 46.78 -51.42 -10.83
C ALA A 11 45.65 -51.07 -9.85
N LEU A 12 44.73 -50.22 -10.28
CA LEU A 12 43.49 -49.92 -9.57
C LEU A 12 42.50 -51.08 -9.82
N VAL A 13 42.48 -52.08 -8.94
CA VAL A 13 41.38 -53.05 -8.90
C VAL A 13 40.17 -52.34 -8.28
N VAL A 14 39.33 -51.76 -9.13
CA VAL A 14 38.02 -51.26 -8.74
C VAL A 14 37.13 -52.48 -8.49
N LEU A 15 36.98 -52.86 -7.21
CA LEU A 15 35.87 -53.67 -6.76
C LEU A 15 34.60 -52.80 -6.83
N CYS A 16 33.99 -52.74 -8.02
CA CYS A 16 32.61 -52.31 -8.16
C CYS A 16 31.72 -53.35 -7.48
N PHE A 17 31.44 -53.17 -6.19
CA PHE A 17 30.20 -53.69 -5.62
C PHE A 17 29.07 -52.92 -6.29
N PHE A 18 28.49 -53.49 -7.35
CA PHE A 18 27.16 -53.11 -7.77
C PHE A 18 26.24 -53.41 -6.59
N ALA A 19 25.84 -52.38 -5.85
CA ALA A 19 24.69 -52.48 -4.98
C ALA A 19 23.49 -52.76 -5.88
N GLU A 20 23.04 -54.01 -5.92
CA GLU A 20 21.74 -54.34 -6.53
C GLU A 20 20.68 -53.46 -5.88
N ALA A 21 19.83 -52.83 -6.70
CA ALA A 21 18.72 -52.02 -6.21
C ALA A 21 17.83 -52.85 -5.27
N LYS A 22 17.61 -52.36 -4.04
CA LYS A 22 16.86 -53.08 -3.00
C LYS A 22 15.38 -53.28 -3.36
N VAL A 23 14.83 -52.38 -4.16
CA VAL A 23 13.50 -52.47 -4.79
C VAL A 23 13.67 -52.61 -6.30
N LYS A 24 12.99 -53.61 -6.87
CA LYS A 24 13.02 -53.94 -8.31
C LYS A 24 11.68 -53.58 -8.95
N PRO A 25 11.63 -52.54 -9.81
CA PRO A 25 10.43 -52.26 -10.59
C PRO A 25 10.09 -53.44 -11.51
N VAL A 26 8.91 -54.03 -11.29
CA VAL A 26 8.37 -55.09 -12.15
C VAL A 26 7.64 -54.46 -13.32
N VAL A 27 6.88 -53.39 -13.05
CA VAL A 27 6.33 -52.52 -14.08
C VAL A 27 6.27 -51.08 -13.62
N HIS A 28 6.56 -50.15 -14.53
CA HIS A 28 6.52 -48.73 -14.26
C HIS A 28 5.94 -48.00 -15.46
N TYR A 29 4.77 -47.38 -15.29
CA TYR A 29 4.14 -46.54 -16.29
C TYR A 29 4.33 -45.08 -15.91
N ASN A 30 5.03 -44.34 -16.78
CA ASN A 30 5.17 -42.89 -16.69
C ASN A 30 4.50 -42.29 -17.93
N PHE A 31 3.62 -41.31 -17.72
CA PHE A 31 2.80 -40.76 -18.80
C PHE A 31 3.39 -39.47 -19.42
N GLY A 32 4.55 -38.99 -18.95
CA GLY A 32 5.01 -37.62 -19.11
C GLY A 32 6.13 -37.35 -20.12
N LYS A 33 5.82 -37.39 -21.42
CA LYS A 33 6.64 -36.73 -22.46
C LYS A 33 5.81 -36.04 -23.56
N SER A 34 4.76 -35.29 -23.19
CA SER A 34 3.92 -34.58 -24.17
C SER A 34 4.00 -33.05 -24.14
N GLY A 35 4.96 -32.44 -23.42
CA GLY A 35 5.36 -31.02 -23.51
C GLY A 35 4.27 -30.02 -23.88
N ASN A 36 3.71 -29.29 -22.90
CA ASN A 36 2.74 -28.19 -23.09
C ASN A 36 1.41 -28.52 -23.83
N VAL A 37 1.16 -29.77 -24.26
CA VAL A 37 -0.10 -30.14 -24.92
C VAL A 37 -1.14 -30.60 -23.91
N THR A 38 -2.33 -30.00 -23.96
CA THR A 38 -3.51 -30.36 -23.15
C THR A 38 -4.65 -30.79 -24.06
N TYR A 39 -5.47 -31.75 -23.64
CA TYR A 39 -6.63 -32.30 -24.36
C TYR A 39 -6.29 -33.07 -25.66
N ALA A 40 -5.04 -33.48 -25.86
CA ALA A 40 -4.68 -34.40 -26.94
C ALA A 40 -5.03 -35.84 -26.55
N VAL A 41 -5.59 -36.62 -27.48
CA VAL A 41 -5.95 -38.03 -27.25
C VAL A 41 -4.71 -38.84 -26.86
N ALA A 42 -4.80 -39.58 -25.74
CA ALA A 42 -3.73 -40.45 -25.27
C ALA A 42 -3.63 -41.73 -26.14
N PRO A 43 -2.48 -42.43 -26.16
CA PRO A 43 -2.31 -43.62 -27.00
C PRO A 43 -3.28 -44.75 -26.63
N ASP A 44 -3.83 -45.43 -27.63
CA ASP A 44 -4.67 -46.64 -27.45
C ASP A 44 -3.95 -47.76 -26.70
N LYS A 45 -2.61 -47.75 -26.77
CA LYS A 45 -1.73 -48.69 -26.11
C LYS A 45 -0.62 -47.98 -25.35
N LEU A 46 -0.46 -48.32 -24.09
CA LEU A 46 0.48 -47.67 -23.18
C LEU A 46 1.55 -48.65 -22.73
N LYS A 47 2.79 -48.39 -23.15
CA LYS A 47 3.96 -49.20 -22.81
C LYS A 47 4.60 -48.69 -21.52
N PRO A 48 5.02 -49.58 -20.61
CA PRO A 48 5.75 -49.17 -19.43
C PRO A 48 7.17 -48.68 -19.79
N VAL A 49 7.72 -47.76 -19.00
CA VAL A 49 9.12 -47.32 -19.09
C VAL A 49 10.09 -48.33 -18.49
N THR A 50 9.61 -49.25 -17.65
CA THR A 50 10.36 -50.40 -17.13
C THR A 50 9.42 -51.59 -16.97
N GLY A 51 9.86 -52.79 -17.33
CA GLY A 51 9.05 -54.02 -17.25
C GLY A 51 8.33 -54.39 -18.55
N THR A 52 7.43 -55.37 -18.46
CA THR A 52 6.56 -55.84 -19.57
C THR A 52 5.09 -55.80 -19.14
N GLY A 53 4.17 -55.59 -20.08
CA GLY A 53 2.73 -55.44 -19.81
C GLY A 53 2.16 -54.19 -20.46
N GLU A 54 1.81 -54.27 -21.74
CA GLU A 54 1.22 -53.15 -22.48
C GLU A 54 -0.26 -52.98 -22.07
N LEU A 55 -0.61 -51.81 -21.55
CA LEU A 55 -2.00 -51.51 -21.18
C LEU A 55 -2.79 -51.08 -22.42
N THR A 56 -4.05 -51.49 -22.50
CA THR A 56 -4.98 -51.08 -23.56
C THR A 56 -5.97 -50.06 -23.01
N ALA A 57 -6.18 -48.96 -23.73
CA ALA A 57 -7.11 -47.91 -23.35
C ALA A 57 -8.57 -48.41 -23.36
N LEU A 58 -9.34 -47.94 -22.40
CA LEU A 58 -10.80 -47.94 -22.38
C LEU A 58 -11.23 -46.48 -22.48
N GLY A 59 -12.26 -46.18 -23.30
CA GLY A 59 -12.67 -44.79 -23.54
C GLY A 59 -11.60 -43.97 -24.28
N ARG A 60 -11.51 -42.67 -23.98
CA ARG A 60 -10.59 -41.72 -24.62
C ARG A 60 -9.94 -40.78 -23.59
N PRO A 61 -8.99 -41.27 -22.77
CA PRO A 61 -8.22 -40.41 -21.89
C PRO A 61 -7.39 -39.42 -22.71
N VAL A 62 -7.06 -38.27 -22.12
CA VAL A 62 -6.33 -37.18 -22.81
C VAL A 62 -5.10 -36.74 -22.03
N PHE A 63 -4.05 -36.30 -22.72
CA PHE A 63 -2.91 -35.64 -22.11
C PHE A 63 -3.32 -34.32 -21.47
N TYR A 64 -2.73 -34.01 -20.32
CA TYR A 64 -2.92 -32.74 -19.63
C TYR A 64 -1.56 -32.21 -19.16
N ALA A 65 -1.27 -30.94 -19.45
CA ALA A 65 0.02 -30.30 -19.16
C ALA A 65 0.15 -29.90 -17.67
N ASP A 66 0.02 -30.89 -16.78
CA ASP A 66 0.25 -30.75 -15.35
C ASP A 66 0.88 -32.02 -14.77
N ALA A 67 1.77 -31.86 -13.81
CA ALA A 67 2.55 -32.95 -13.20
C ALA A 67 2.95 -32.59 -11.75
N PRO A 68 3.30 -33.58 -10.90
CA PRO A 68 3.68 -33.33 -9.50
C PRO A 68 5.06 -32.69 -9.36
N GLY A 69 5.14 -31.62 -8.54
CA GLY A 69 6.38 -31.00 -8.09
C GLY A 69 7.34 -30.58 -9.22
N ASN A 70 8.61 -30.96 -9.09
CA ASN A 70 9.67 -30.60 -10.04
C ASN A 70 9.52 -31.24 -11.45
N LYS A 71 8.62 -32.22 -11.63
CA LYS A 71 8.34 -32.85 -12.93
C LYS A 71 7.61 -31.87 -13.85
N LYS A 72 6.71 -31.05 -13.31
CA LYS A 72 6.05 -29.95 -14.05
C LYS A 72 7.05 -28.94 -14.60
N MET A 73 8.05 -28.58 -13.80
CA MET A 73 9.12 -27.66 -14.20
C MET A 73 10.02 -28.21 -15.33
N LYS A 74 10.00 -29.53 -15.57
CA LYS A 74 10.68 -30.19 -16.69
C LYS A 74 9.81 -30.27 -17.95
N GLY A 75 8.65 -29.63 -17.95
CA GLY A 75 7.69 -29.64 -19.07
C GLY A 75 6.93 -30.97 -19.22
N GLU A 76 6.84 -31.76 -18.14
CA GLU A 76 6.12 -33.04 -18.16
C GLU A 76 4.61 -32.85 -17.88
N GLY A 77 3.80 -33.85 -18.26
CA GLY A 77 2.35 -33.85 -18.09
C GLY A 77 1.80 -35.23 -17.75
N GLY A 78 0.58 -35.30 -17.24
CA GLY A 78 -0.14 -36.53 -16.91
C GLY A 78 -1.26 -36.85 -17.91
N LEU A 79 -2.05 -37.86 -17.58
CA LEU A 79 -3.30 -38.17 -18.27
C LEU A 79 -4.48 -37.71 -17.44
N LEU A 80 -5.40 -36.97 -18.05
CA LEU A 80 -6.70 -36.61 -17.50
C LEU A 80 -7.73 -37.66 -17.93
N PHE A 81 -8.45 -38.18 -16.93
CA PHE A 81 -9.57 -39.10 -17.05
C PHE A 81 -10.88 -38.38 -16.75
N ASN A 82 -11.90 -38.63 -17.56
CA ASN A 82 -13.19 -37.96 -17.54
C ASN A 82 -14.20 -38.60 -16.57
N GLY A 83 -13.85 -39.74 -15.97
CA GLY A 83 -14.65 -40.43 -14.96
C GLY A 83 -15.91 -41.10 -15.53
N ASP A 84 -16.01 -41.25 -16.84
CA ASP A 84 -17.13 -41.87 -17.57
C ASP A 84 -16.65 -43.09 -18.37
N GLY A 85 -15.97 -44.02 -17.69
CA GLY A 85 -15.55 -45.31 -18.25
C GLY A 85 -14.23 -45.27 -19.03
N ASP A 86 -13.49 -44.16 -18.97
CA ASP A 86 -12.16 -44.06 -19.53
C ASP A 86 -11.06 -44.50 -18.56
N GLY A 87 -10.02 -45.15 -19.08
CA GLY A 87 -8.97 -45.77 -18.28
C GLY A 87 -8.04 -46.65 -19.10
N TYR A 88 -7.24 -47.47 -18.42
CA TYR A 88 -6.34 -48.44 -19.04
C TYR A 88 -6.46 -49.79 -18.36
N ARG A 89 -6.32 -50.88 -19.12
CA ARG A 89 -6.43 -52.25 -18.59
C ARG A 89 -5.45 -53.24 -19.23
N LEU A 90 -5.03 -54.20 -18.42
CA LEU A 90 -4.28 -55.40 -18.78
C LEU A 90 -4.94 -56.60 -18.10
N ALA A 91 -5.16 -57.68 -18.84
CA ALA A 91 -5.85 -58.87 -18.32
C ALA A 91 -5.03 -59.68 -17.31
N ASN A 92 -3.74 -59.39 -17.16
CA ASN A 92 -2.87 -60.09 -16.23
C ASN A 92 -2.49 -59.16 -15.06
N PRO A 93 -2.48 -59.65 -13.82
CA PRO A 93 -2.00 -58.89 -12.68
C PRO A 93 -0.47 -58.93 -12.62
N PHE A 94 0.10 -58.15 -11.71
CA PHE A 94 1.53 -58.20 -11.41
C PHE A 94 1.80 -58.85 -10.04
N GLY A 95 2.85 -59.68 -9.99
CA GLY A 95 3.33 -60.34 -8.77
C GLY A 95 2.42 -61.44 -8.24
N THR A 96 2.67 -61.85 -6.99
CA THR A 96 1.89 -62.87 -6.28
C THR A 96 1.42 -62.38 -4.90
N PRO A 97 0.35 -62.96 -4.31
CA PRO A 97 -0.24 -62.45 -3.07
C PRO A 97 0.71 -62.40 -1.86
N ALA A 98 1.66 -63.34 -1.79
CA ALA A 98 2.61 -63.49 -0.69
C ALA A 98 3.99 -62.87 -0.95
N GLU A 99 4.16 -62.16 -2.07
CA GLU A 99 5.42 -61.49 -2.40
C GLU A 99 5.49 -60.11 -1.73
N ASN A 100 6.69 -59.72 -1.29
CA ASN A 100 6.89 -58.35 -0.82
C ASN A 100 6.85 -57.41 -2.01
N GLN A 101 5.90 -56.49 -1.96
CA GLN A 101 5.50 -55.71 -3.11
C GLN A 101 5.12 -54.30 -2.72
N MET A 102 5.24 -53.40 -3.68
CA MET A 102 4.82 -52.02 -3.57
C MET A 102 4.01 -51.66 -4.79
N LEU A 103 2.87 -51.00 -4.58
CA LEU A 103 2.10 -50.33 -5.63
C LEU A 103 1.96 -48.86 -5.24
N GLU A 104 2.36 -47.96 -6.13
CA GLU A 104 2.30 -46.52 -5.89
C GLU A 104 1.80 -45.76 -7.12
N VAL A 105 1.20 -44.59 -6.87
CA VAL A 105 0.60 -43.73 -7.89
C VAL A 105 0.68 -42.25 -7.51
N TRP A 106 0.98 -41.40 -8.49
CA TRP A 106 0.76 -39.96 -8.43
C TRP A 106 -0.60 -39.62 -9.05
N VAL A 107 -1.50 -39.05 -8.25
CA VAL A 107 -2.89 -38.76 -8.63
C VAL A 107 -3.28 -37.34 -8.21
N LYS A 108 -4.12 -36.69 -9.00
CA LYS A 108 -4.72 -35.39 -8.69
C LYS A 108 -6.22 -35.43 -9.03
N PRO A 109 -7.09 -35.54 -8.02
CA PRO A 109 -8.53 -35.54 -8.25
C PRO A 109 -8.98 -34.15 -8.73
N ARG A 110 -10.01 -34.09 -9.57
CA ARG A 110 -10.60 -32.82 -10.03
C ARG A 110 -11.90 -32.53 -9.32
N HIS A 111 -12.08 -31.28 -8.93
CA HIS A 111 -13.37 -30.82 -8.41
C HIS A 111 -14.45 -30.83 -9.51
N ASN A 112 -15.65 -31.31 -9.21
CA ASN A 112 -16.78 -31.30 -10.16
C ASN A 112 -18.10 -30.92 -9.49
N ARG A 113 -18.49 -29.64 -9.62
CA ARG A 113 -19.76 -29.11 -9.11
C ARG A 113 -21.01 -29.75 -9.73
N GLN A 114 -20.92 -30.33 -10.93
CA GLN A 114 -22.08 -30.95 -11.63
C GLN A 114 -22.28 -32.43 -11.28
N ARG A 115 -21.30 -33.11 -10.66
CA ARG A 115 -21.36 -34.55 -10.32
C ARG A 115 -21.57 -34.84 -8.82
N GLU A 116 -21.87 -33.83 -8.01
CA GLU A 116 -22.12 -33.98 -6.56
C GLU A 116 -23.26 -34.97 -6.21
N GLN A 117 -24.15 -35.29 -7.15
CA GLN A 117 -25.25 -36.24 -6.94
C GLN A 117 -24.81 -37.72 -6.85
N LYS A 118 -23.54 -38.07 -7.15
CA LYS A 118 -23.00 -39.44 -7.00
C LYS A 118 -21.99 -39.58 -5.86
N LYS A 119 -22.18 -38.88 -4.73
CA LYS A 119 -21.30 -38.93 -3.53
C LYS A 119 -20.99 -40.33 -2.95
N HIS A 120 -21.67 -41.39 -3.41
CA HIS A 120 -21.50 -42.76 -2.90
C HIS A 120 -20.83 -43.75 -3.86
N SER A 121 -20.52 -43.39 -5.11
CA SER A 121 -19.83 -44.31 -6.04
C SER A 121 -18.32 -44.28 -5.81
N SER A 122 -17.72 -45.45 -5.62
CA SER A 122 -16.27 -45.63 -5.59
C SER A 122 -15.66 -45.29 -6.96
N GLN A 123 -14.49 -44.66 -6.98
CA GLN A 123 -13.72 -44.40 -8.19
C GLN A 123 -12.35 -45.08 -8.07
N VAL A 124 -11.99 -45.91 -9.04
CA VAL A 124 -10.74 -46.69 -9.02
C VAL A 124 -9.59 -45.86 -9.58
N VAL A 125 -8.55 -45.63 -8.78
CA VAL A 125 -7.30 -44.96 -9.23
C VAL A 125 -6.38 -45.98 -9.88
N VAL A 126 -6.11 -47.09 -9.19
CA VAL A 126 -5.29 -48.20 -9.69
C VAL A 126 -5.73 -49.50 -9.03
N ALA A 127 -5.81 -50.57 -9.83
CA ALA A 127 -6.19 -51.91 -9.43
C ALA A 127 -5.14 -52.92 -9.88
N ASN A 128 -4.64 -53.75 -8.96
CA ASN A 128 -3.94 -55.00 -9.25
C ASN A 128 -4.80 -56.13 -8.66
N GLY A 129 -5.75 -56.62 -9.46
CA GLY A 129 -6.90 -57.44 -9.06
C GLY A 129 -8.23 -56.73 -9.30
N ASN A 130 -9.30 -57.17 -8.62
CA ASN A 130 -10.67 -56.71 -8.88
C ASN A 130 -11.47 -56.29 -7.63
N GLY A 131 -10.79 -56.12 -6.50
CA GLY A 131 -11.41 -55.69 -5.23
C GLY A 131 -12.02 -56.83 -4.41
N LYS A 132 -12.35 -57.98 -5.02
CA LYS A 132 -12.60 -59.24 -4.28
C LYS A 132 -11.29 -59.96 -3.99
N GLU A 133 -10.39 -59.95 -4.94
CA GLU A 133 -9.03 -60.48 -4.85
C GLU A 133 -8.06 -59.45 -5.40
N GLY A 134 -6.94 -59.24 -4.70
CA GLY A 134 -5.92 -58.26 -5.07
C GLY A 134 -5.99 -56.94 -4.29
N TYR A 135 -5.36 -55.90 -4.83
CA TYR A 135 -5.23 -54.58 -4.21
C TYR A 135 -5.82 -53.50 -5.10
N VAL A 136 -6.71 -52.67 -4.56
CA VAL A 136 -7.34 -51.58 -5.31
C VAL A 136 -7.29 -50.29 -4.51
N ILE A 137 -6.65 -49.25 -5.06
CA ILE A 137 -6.67 -47.90 -4.49
C ILE A 137 -7.86 -47.16 -5.11
N VAL A 138 -8.75 -46.67 -4.25
CA VAL A 138 -9.98 -45.99 -4.65
C VAL A 138 -10.13 -44.64 -3.97
N ARG A 139 -10.85 -43.73 -4.64
CA ARG A 139 -11.50 -42.58 -4.02
C ARG A 139 -12.93 -42.97 -3.65
N LYS A 140 -13.30 -42.80 -2.39
CA LYS A 140 -14.68 -42.96 -1.91
C LYS A 140 -15.08 -41.74 -1.10
N GLY A 141 -15.89 -40.86 -1.70
CA GLY A 141 -16.21 -39.56 -1.11
C GLY A 141 -14.98 -38.67 -1.01
N ASP A 142 -14.69 -38.24 0.21
CA ASP A 142 -13.57 -37.39 0.65
C ASP A 142 -12.34 -38.21 1.12
N LYS A 143 -12.33 -39.53 0.91
CA LYS A 143 -11.25 -40.42 1.39
C LYS A 143 -10.60 -41.21 0.27
N TRP A 144 -9.27 -41.31 0.36
CA TRP A 144 -8.47 -42.32 -0.31
C TRP A 144 -8.51 -43.61 0.51
N GLN A 145 -8.78 -44.74 -0.14
CA GLN A 145 -8.85 -46.04 0.52
C GLN A 145 -8.10 -47.10 -0.29
N LEU A 146 -7.51 -48.07 0.42
CA LEU A 146 -7.01 -49.30 -0.17
C LEU A 146 -7.99 -50.44 0.18
N ILE A 147 -8.46 -51.15 -0.83
CA ILE A 147 -9.19 -52.40 -0.71
C ILE A 147 -8.17 -53.54 -0.85
N SER A 148 -8.03 -54.35 0.21
CA SER A 148 -7.29 -55.61 0.20
C SER A 148 -8.31 -56.76 0.09
N GLY A 149 -8.39 -57.37 -1.08
CA GLY A 149 -9.41 -58.36 -1.43
C GLY A 149 -9.51 -59.51 -0.43
N GLY A 150 -10.71 -59.73 0.11
CA GLY A 150 -10.96 -60.75 1.13
C GLY A 150 -10.38 -60.48 2.53
N SER A 151 -9.62 -59.40 2.71
CA SER A 151 -8.92 -59.06 3.96
C SER A 151 -9.43 -57.76 4.61
N GLY A 152 -9.97 -56.81 3.84
CA GLY A 152 -10.62 -55.60 4.38
C GLY A 152 -10.29 -54.32 3.60
N VAL A 153 -10.74 -53.18 4.14
CA VAL A 153 -10.49 -51.84 3.58
C VAL A 153 -9.77 -50.99 4.63
N VAL A 154 -8.73 -50.27 4.22
CA VAL A 154 -8.01 -49.31 5.07
C VAL A 154 -8.04 -47.91 4.43
N THR A 155 -8.24 -46.89 5.24
CA THR A 155 -8.16 -45.50 4.79
C THR A 155 -6.69 -45.10 4.65
N ILE A 156 -6.33 -44.55 3.48
CA ILE A 156 -5.00 -44.00 3.21
C ILE A 156 -4.93 -42.55 3.69
N GLY A 157 -5.99 -41.76 3.49
CA GLY A 157 -6.04 -40.35 3.89
C GLY A 157 -7.24 -39.61 3.31
N GLU A 158 -7.30 -38.30 3.54
CA GLU A 158 -8.31 -37.42 2.96
C GLU A 158 -7.93 -36.98 1.54
N VAL A 159 -8.95 -36.66 0.75
CA VAL A 159 -8.82 -36.24 -0.65
C VAL A 159 -8.74 -34.72 -0.70
N ALA A 160 -7.58 -34.18 -1.08
CA ALA A 160 -7.44 -32.77 -1.45
C ALA A 160 -7.73 -32.59 -2.95
N GLU A 161 -8.78 -31.83 -3.29
CA GLU A 161 -9.16 -31.55 -4.68
C GLU A 161 -8.13 -30.67 -5.37
N ASP A 162 -7.87 -30.94 -6.66
CA ASP A 162 -6.94 -30.18 -7.49
C ASP A 162 -5.50 -30.11 -6.94
N VAL A 163 -5.12 -31.03 -6.04
CA VAL A 163 -3.76 -31.16 -5.48
C VAL A 163 -3.15 -32.52 -5.84
N TRP A 164 -1.90 -32.51 -6.32
CA TRP A 164 -1.15 -33.74 -6.56
C TRP A 164 -0.85 -34.48 -5.26
N THR A 165 -1.22 -35.75 -5.22
CA THR A 165 -1.07 -36.64 -4.07
C THR A 165 -0.31 -37.90 -4.49
N HIS A 166 0.65 -38.31 -3.68
CA HIS A 166 1.31 -39.61 -3.79
C HIS A 166 0.64 -40.63 -2.87
N LEU A 167 0.11 -41.70 -3.46
CA LEU A 167 -0.52 -42.81 -2.73
C LEU A 167 0.32 -44.06 -2.93
N ALA A 168 0.54 -44.83 -1.86
CA ALA A 168 1.21 -46.11 -1.97
C ALA A 168 0.69 -47.15 -0.98
N MET A 169 0.85 -48.42 -1.37
CA MET A 169 0.72 -49.58 -0.50
C MET A 169 2.00 -50.41 -0.58
N VAL A 170 2.43 -50.94 0.56
CA VAL A 170 3.64 -51.76 0.71
C VAL A 170 3.29 -52.99 1.54
N VAL A 171 3.59 -54.17 1.01
CA VAL A 171 3.52 -55.45 1.73
C VAL A 171 4.95 -55.89 2.00
N ASP A 172 5.29 -56.03 3.27
CA ASP A 172 6.59 -56.54 3.74
C ASP A 172 6.36 -57.64 4.78
N GLY A 173 6.60 -58.89 4.40
CA GLY A 173 6.20 -60.07 5.13
C GLY A 173 4.68 -60.24 5.19
N GLU A 174 4.15 -60.59 6.36
CA GLU A 174 2.72 -60.84 6.57
C GLU A 174 1.89 -59.57 6.83
N LYS A 175 2.48 -58.38 6.69
CA LYS A 175 1.82 -57.09 6.99
C LYS A 175 1.89 -56.12 5.81
N GLY A 176 0.75 -55.47 5.56
CA GLY A 176 0.62 -54.36 4.63
C GLY A 176 0.64 -53.01 5.34
N SER A 177 1.07 -51.98 4.64
CA SER A 177 1.00 -50.58 5.07
C SER A 177 0.59 -49.64 3.94
N VAL A 178 -0.16 -48.60 4.28
CA VAL A 178 -0.57 -47.54 3.34
C VAL A 178 0.09 -46.22 3.67
N TRP A 179 0.34 -45.44 2.62
CA TRP A 179 1.14 -44.22 2.67
C TRP A 179 0.49 -43.11 1.86
N LEU A 180 0.46 -41.90 2.45
CA LEU A 180 -0.01 -40.65 1.84
C LEU A 180 1.14 -39.65 1.85
N ASN A 181 1.57 -39.17 0.68
CA ASN A 181 2.66 -38.21 0.54
C ASN A 181 3.93 -38.61 1.34
N GLY A 182 4.26 -39.90 1.31
CA GLY A 182 5.42 -40.46 2.03
C GLY A 182 5.22 -40.68 3.53
N LYS A 183 4.08 -40.29 4.12
CA LYS A 183 3.75 -40.58 5.53
C LYS A 183 2.96 -41.89 5.62
N LYS A 184 3.39 -42.81 6.49
CA LYS A 184 2.62 -44.02 6.81
C LYS A 184 1.35 -43.64 7.57
N THR A 185 0.19 -44.01 7.03
CA THR A 185 -1.12 -43.63 7.60
C THR A 185 -1.91 -44.80 8.15
N GLY A 186 -1.57 -46.04 7.75
CA GLY A 186 -2.29 -47.22 8.20
C GLY A 186 -1.56 -48.53 7.94
N ILE A 187 -2.13 -49.60 8.47
CA ILE A 187 -1.70 -50.99 8.26
C ILE A 187 -2.89 -51.82 7.79
N PHE A 188 -2.63 -52.89 7.02
CA PHE A 188 -3.67 -53.80 6.54
C PHE A 188 -3.15 -55.24 6.45
N ASN A 189 -4.08 -56.19 6.36
CA ASN A 189 -3.76 -57.59 6.10
C ASN A 189 -3.67 -57.83 4.58
N PRO A 190 -2.56 -58.38 4.06
CA PRO A 190 -2.41 -58.73 2.64
C PRO A 190 -3.54 -59.61 2.11
N THR A 191 -3.84 -59.51 0.81
CA THR A 191 -4.80 -60.39 0.12
C THR A 191 -4.24 -61.82 0.02
N LYS A 192 -5.10 -62.83 0.00
CA LYS A 192 -4.70 -64.23 -0.19
C LYS A 192 -4.58 -64.65 -1.67
N ALA A 193 -5.21 -63.90 -2.57
CA ALA A 193 -5.25 -64.15 -4.01
C ALA A 193 -5.24 -62.82 -4.79
N ILE A 194 -4.82 -62.85 -6.05
CA ILE A 194 -4.89 -61.69 -6.97
C ILE A 194 -5.63 -62.16 -8.23
N ALA A 195 -6.76 -61.52 -8.53
CA ALA A 195 -7.54 -61.80 -9.73
C ALA A 195 -6.82 -61.34 -11.02
N SER A 196 -7.22 -61.89 -12.16
CA SER A 196 -6.66 -61.59 -13.48
C SER A 196 -7.05 -60.20 -14.01
N ASN A 197 -6.54 -59.14 -13.38
CA ASN A 197 -6.73 -57.75 -13.82
C ASN A 197 -5.60 -56.84 -13.30
N PHE A 198 -5.13 -55.94 -14.16
CA PHE A 198 -4.46 -54.72 -13.74
C PHE A 198 -5.08 -53.55 -14.49
N SER A 199 -5.53 -52.50 -13.78
CA SER A 199 -6.18 -51.36 -14.41
C SER A 199 -5.82 -50.03 -13.74
N ILE A 200 -5.89 -48.96 -14.51
CA ILE A 200 -5.63 -47.58 -14.08
C ILE A 200 -6.85 -46.74 -14.43
N ALA A 201 -7.29 -45.90 -13.50
CA ALA A 201 -8.45 -45.02 -13.59
C ALA A 201 -9.82 -45.70 -13.78
N VAL A 202 -9.90 -47.04 -13.77
CA VAL A 202 -11.14 -47.79 -13.97
C VAL A 202 -11.09 -49.17 -13.33
N SER A 203 -12.24 -49.74 -12.96
CA SER A 203 -12.36 -51.13 -12.48
C SER A 203 -12.23 -52.17 -13.59
N GLU A 204 -12.10 -53.45 -13.23
CA GLU A 204 -12.05 -54.59 -14.16
C GLU A 204 -13.23 -54.58 -15.16
N GLU A 205 -14.43 -54.25 -14.69
CA GLU A 205 -15.66 -54.23 -15.49
C GLU A 205 -15.79 -52.98 -16.39
N GLY A 206 -14.82 -52.06 -16.37
CA GLY A 206 -14.94 -50.77 -17.07
C GLY A 206 -15.87 -49.77 -16.36
N LYS A 207 -16.26 -50.06 -15.10
CA LYS A 207 -17.09 -49.21 -14.24
C LYS A 207 -16.23 -48.45 -13.23
N GLU A 208 -16.83 -47.59 -12.41
CA GLU A 208 -16.13 -46.90 -11.30
C GLU A 208 -14.92 -46.06 -11.78
N ALA A 209 -15.07 -45.37 -12.91
CA ALA A 209 -14.00 -44.60 -13.50
C ALA A 209 -13.61 -43.37 -12.66
N PHE A 210 -12.32 -43.06 -12.62
CA PHE A 210 -11.75 -41.95 -11.88
C PHE A 210 -11.86 -40.66 -12.66
N TYR A 211 -12.29 -39.59 -11.97
CA TYR A 211 -12.29 -38.24 -12.53
C TYR A 211 -11.11 -37.44 -11.97
N GLY A 212 -10.09 -37.24 -12.79
CA GLY A 212 -8.90 -36.52 -12.40
C GLY A 212 -7.67 -36.89 -13.22
N GLU A 213 -6.52 -36.40 -12.80
CA GLU A 213 -5.23 -36.66 -13.43
C GLU A 213 -4.48 -37.79 -12.73
N ILE A 214 -3.79 -38.63 -13.51
CA ILE A 214 -2.78 -39.56 -13.02
C ILE A 214 -1.50 -39.31 -13.82
N TYR A 215 -0.36 -39.20 -13.14
CA TYR A 215 0.92 -38.89 -13.77
C TYR A 215 1.84 -40.11 -13.90
N GLU A 216 1.85 -41.00 -12.92
CA GLU A 216 2.76 -42.15 -12.90
C GLU A 216 2.25 -43.25 -11.97
N VAL A 217 2.42 -44.51 -12.37
CA VAL A 217 2.05 -45.71 -11.60
C VAL A 217 3.23 -46.69 -11.64
N ARG A 218 3.63 -47.21 -10.47
CA ARG A 218 4.73 -48.20 -10.38
C ARG A 218 4.34 -49.36 -9.47
N TYR A 219 4.64 -50.56 -9.95
CA TYR A 219 4.58 -51.79 -9.17
C TYR A 219 5.98 -52.41 -9.10
N SER A 220 6.44 -52.69 -7.89
CA SER A 220 7.79 -53.17 -7.62
C SER A 220 7.77 -54.32 -6.62
N THR A 221 8.81 -55.15 -6.64
CA THR A 221 9.03 -56.20 -5.63
C THR A 221 10.37 -56.03 -4.95
N PHE A 222 10.51 -56.60 -3.74
CA PHE A 222 11.73 -56.44 -2.94
C PHE A 222 11.97 -57.61 -1.98
N THR A 223 13.18 -57.68 -1.44
CA THR A 223 13.52 -58.69 -0.42
C THR A 223 12.95 -58.28 0.95
N ALA A 224 12.40 -59.22 1.71
CA ALA A 224 11.78 -58.95 3.01
C ALA A 224 12.72 -58.15 3.93
N GLY A 225 12.19 -57.10 4.58
CA GLY A 225 12.93 -56.20 5.46
C GLY A 225 13.98 -55.33 4.78
N LYS A 226 13.99 -55.24 3.44
CA LYS A 226 14.91 -54.38 2.67
C LYS A 226 14.25 -53.14 2.06
N PHE A 227 12.94 -52.97 2.22
CA PHE A 227 12.24 -51.75 1.81
C PHE A 227 12.64 -50.57 2.70
N ASP A 228 13.08 -49.50 2.06
CA ASP A 228 13.43 -48.23 2.68
C ASP A 228 12.51 -47.11 2.15
N PRO A 229 11.50 -46.67 2.92
CA PRO A 229 10.58 -45.62 2.49
C PRO A 229 11.30 -44.29 2.21
N ASP A 230 12.53 -44.09 2.72
CA ASP A 230 13.28 -42.86 2.53
C ASP A 230 13.87 -42.75 1.09
N SER A 231 14.02 -43.86 0.38
CA SER A 231 14.72 -43.93 -0.92
C SER A 231 14.00 -44.73 -2.01
N ASP A 232 13.05 -45.59 -1.65
CA ASP A 232 12.46 -46.53 -2.60
C ASP A 232 11.17 -46.05 -3.27
N PHE A 233 10.48 -45.03 -2.74
CA PHE A 233 9.29 -44.44 -3.38
C PHE A 233 9.64 -43.58 -4.61
N LEU A 234 8.65 -43.27 -5.46
CA LEU A 234 8.75 -42.21 -6.49
C LEU A 234 8.83 -40.80 -5.89
N LEU A 235 8.69 -40.68 -4.57
CA LEU A 235 8.84 -39.48 -3.77
C LEU A 235 10.24 -39.45 -3.13
N ASP A 236 10.97 -38.34 -3.28
CA ASP A 236 12.32 -38.16 -2.69
C ASP A 236 12.21 -37.81 -1.19
N TYR A 237 11.93 -38.80 -0.36
CA TYR A 237 11.66 -38.62 1.06
C TYR A 237 12.90 -38.18 1.84
N LYS A 238 14.10 -38.67 1.47
CA LYS A 238 15.36 -38.16 2.01
C LYS A 238 15.47 -36.64 1.85
N LYS A 239 15.16 -36.11 0.66
CA LYS A 239 15.16 -34.67 0.39
C LYS A 239 14.07 -33.93 1.20
N ILE A 240 12.87 -34.48 1.34
CA ILE A 240 11.79 -33.88 2.13
C ILE A 240 12.17 -33.78 3.62
N LYS A 241 12.77 -34.84 4.17
CA LYS A 241 13.23 -34.88 5.57
C LYS A 241 14.41 -33.94 5.82
N GLU A 242 15.34 -33.85 4.88
CA GLU A 242 16.45 -32.89 4.91
C GLU A 242 15.92 -31.45 4.87
N GLN A 243 14.97 -31.14 3.98
CA GLN A 243 14.32 -29.84 3.89
C GLN A 243 13.55 -29.48 5.17
N SER A 244 12.78 -30.41 5.73
CA SER A 244 12.06 -30.20 7.00
C SER A 244 13.01 -29.92 8.17
N LYS A 245 14.14 -30.65 8.25
CA LYS A 245 15.17 -30.40 9.27
C LYS A 245 15.84 -29.04 9.09
N GLN A 246 16.09 -28.63 7.84
CA GLN A 246 16.65 -27.32 7.52
C GLN A 246 15.69 -26.20 7.94
N ARG A 247 14.41 -26.26 7.53
CA ARG A 247 13.38 -25.28 7.92
C ARG A 247 13.25 -25.15 9.43
N LEU A 248 13.27 -26.27 10.15
CA LEU A 248 13.25 -26.27 11.62
C LEU A 248 14.46 -25.52 12.21
N ALA A 249 15.66 -25.75 11.68
CA ALA A 249 16.87 -25.08 12.14
C ALA A 249 16.88 -23.58 11.83
N GLU A 250 16.40 -23.19 10.65
CA GLU A 250 16.22 -21.79 10.22
C GLU A 250 15.24 -21.07 11.16
N ARG A 251 14.10 -21.70 11.46
CA ARG A 251 13.11 -21.17 12.41
C ARG A 251 13.67 -21.00 13.83
N GLN A 252 14.41 -21.99 14.34
CA GLN A 252 15.11 -21.87 15.63
C GLN A 252 16.17 -20.76 15.62
N SER A 253 16.79 -20.50 14.46
CA SER A 253 17.72 -19.39 14.30
C SER A 253 16.99 -18.04 14.32
N LEU A 254 15.88 -17.92 13.60
CA LEU A 254 15.03 -16.73 13.58
C LEU A 254 14.51 -16.39 14.97
N VAL A 255 13.95 -17.36 15.71
CA VAL A 255 13.47 -17.14 17.09
C VAL A 255 14.61 -16.63 17.99
N ARG A 256 15.79 -17.25 17.92
CA ARG A 256 16.96 -16.78 18.69
C ARG A 256 17.40 -15.37 18.30
N GLN A 257 17.34 -15.02 17.01
CA GLN A 257 17.61 -13.66 16.54
C GLN A 257 16.56 -12.66 17.04
N LEU A 258 15.29 -13.05 17.06
CA LEU A 258 14.21 -12.27 17.66
C LEU A 258 14.39 -12.08 19.16
N GLU A 259 15.12 -12.93 19.87
CA GLU A 259 15.41 -12.74 21.29
C GLU A 259 16.71 -11.95 21.58
N GLN A 260 17.49 -11.60 20.56
CA GLN A 260 18.70 -10.78 20.73
C GLN A 260 18.37 -9.30 20.96
N GLU A 261 19.23 -8.59 21.69
CA GLU A 261 19.11 -7.15 21.86
C GLU A 261 19.21 -6.40 20.51
N GLY A 262 18.48 -5.30 20.39
CA GLY A 262 18.44 -4.46 19.20
C GLY A 262 17.91 -3.07 19.51
N ALA A 263 18.05 -2.13 18.57
CA ALA A 263 17.59 -0.75 18.78
C ALA A 263 16.08 -0.72 19.05
N GLY A 264 15.67 -0.14 20.19
CA GLY A 264 14.25 -0.06 20.57
C GLY A 264 13.57 -1.43 20.84
N LYS A 265 14.34 -2.51 20.92
CA LYS A 265 13.82 -3.85 21.15
C LYS A 265 13.83 -4.18 22.64
N GLU A 266 12.80 -4.88 23.11
CA GLU A 266 12.65 -5.25 24.52
C GLU A 266 12.06 -6.66 24.64
N ILE A 267 12.73 -7.54 25.39
CA ILE A 267 12.26 -8.91 25.61
C ILE A 267 11.36 -8.92 26.85
N VAL A 268 10.15 -9.45 26.69
CA VAL A 268 9.11 -9.46 27.72
C VAL A 268 8.54 -10.87 27.93
N SER A 269 7.95 -11.11 29.09
CA SER A 269 7.19 -12.34 29.36
C SER A 269 5.81 -12.33 28.73
N GLU A 270 5.22 -11.15 28.57
CA GLU A 270 3.89 -10.93 27.99
C GLU A 270 3.92 -9.60 27.21
N LEU A 271 3.23 -9.56 26.06
CA LEU A 271 3.14 -8.35 25.27
C LEU A 271 2.28 -7.28 25.98
N PRO A 272 2.68 -6.00 25.94
CA PRO A 272 1.94 -4.95 26.61
C PRO A 272 0.59 -4.69 25.94
N ASN A 273 -0.44 -4.55 26.77
CA ASN A 273 -1.81 -4.27 26.35
C ASN A 273 -2.46 -3.26 27.30
N LEU A 274 -1.83 -2.10 27.49
CA LEU A 274 -2.29 -1.06 28.41
C LEU A 274 -3.11 -0.02 27.66
N ARG A 275 -4.26 0.35 28.22
CA ARG A 275 -5.08 1.44 27.72
C ARG A 275 -4.39 2.79 27.94
N GLN A 276 -4.32 3.60 26.88
CA GLN A 276 -3.86 4.99 26.96
C GLN A 276 -4.91 5.85 27.66
N GLN A 277 -4.51 6.51 28.75
CA GLN A 277 -5.40 7.37 29.56
C GLN A 277 -5.41 8.82 29.07
N LYS A 278 -4.35 9.27 28.39
CA LYS A 278 -4.26 10.64 27.88
C LYS A 278 -4.98 10.77 26.56
N ASP A 279 -5.69 11.88 26.39
CA ASP A 279 -6.15 12.30 25.07
C ASP A 279 -4.97 12.91 24.30
N TRP A 280 -4.45 12.13 23.35
CA TRP A 280 -3.26 12.48 22.58
C TRP A 280 -3.41 13.77 21.78
N LEU A 281 -4.63 14.25 21.49
CA LEU A 281 -4.85 15.51 20.78
C LEU A 281 -4.62 16.75 21.66
N ILE A 282 -4.82 16.65 22.98
CA ILE A 282 -4.68 17.78 23.91
C ILE A 282 -3.53 17.62 24.92
N GLU A 283 -3.00 16.41 25.07
CA GLU A 283 -1.87 16.11 25.95
C GLU A 283 -0.76 15.36 25.19
N PRO A 284 0.52 15.64 25.44
CA PRO A 284 1.60 14.92 24.81
C PRO A 284 1.70 13.48 25.35
N VAL A 285 1.85 12.53 24.43
CA VAL A 285 2.13 11.11 24.71
C VAL A 285 3.59 10.83 24.36
N GLU A 286 4.41 10.64 25.38
CA GLU A 286 5.87 10.51 25.26
C GLU A 286 6.35 9.05 25.34
N SER A 287 5.44 8.08 25.35
CA SER A 287 5.77 6.65 25.32
C SER A 287 6.78 6.35 24.21
N GLN A 288 7.86 5.66 24.57
CA GLN A 288 8.88 5.29 23.60
C GLN A 288 8.32 4.26 22.62
N CYS A 289 8.72 4.38 21.35
CA CYS A 289 8.42 3.37 20.35
C CYS A 289 9.30 2.15 20.59
N ARG A 290 8.68 0.98 20.71
CA ARG A 290 9.35 -0.27 21.08
C ARG A 290 8.91 -1.42 20.19
N MET A 291 9.82 -2.35 19.93
CA MET A 291 9.52 -3.69 19.45
C MET A 291 9.61 -4.65 20.64
N TYR A 292 8.47 -5.01 21.20
CA TYR A 292 8.38 -6.00 22.26
C TYR A 292 8.44 -7.40 21.66
N VAL A 293 9.29 -8.27 22.20
CA VAL A 293 9.35 -9.68 21.80
C VAL A 293 8.99 -10.54 23.00
N GLN A 294 7.93 -11.33 22.84
CA GLN A 294 7.55 -12.32 23.83
C GLN A 294 8.52 -13.50 23.74
N LYS A 295 9.13 -13.83 24.88
CA LYS A 295 10.06 -14.95 24.98
C LYS A 295 9.41 -16.25 24.51
N SER A 296 10.13 -17.02 23.70
CA SER A 296 9.67 -18.30 23.18
C SER A 296 9.76 -19.40 24.23
N ASP A 297 8.67 -20.17 24.38
CA ASP A 297 8.63 -21.32 25.29
C ASP A 297 9.13 -22.62 24.63
N ASP A 298 8.95 -22.77 23.31
CA ASP A 298 9.28 -23.97 22.55
C ASP A 298 10.55 -23.82 21.68
N GLY A 299 11.10 -22.60 21.59
CA GLY A 299 12.26 -22.25 20.77
C GLY A 299 12.00 -22.27 19.26
N VAL A 300 10.75 -22.43 18.82
CA VAL A 300 10.36 -22.59 17.41
C VAL A 300 9.20 -21.68 17.01
N THR A 301 8.45 -21.12 17.95
CA THR A 301 7.44 -20.08 17.72
C THR A 301 7.82 -18.82 18.50
N SER A 302 7.34 -17.66 18.05
CA SER A 302 7.54 -16.40 18.76
C SER A 302 6.41 -15.42 18.44
N MET A 303 6.21 -14.44 19.32
CA MET A 303 5.36 -13.29 19.06
C MET A 303 6.15 -12.01 19.29
N PHE A 304 5.92 -11.01 18.46
CA PHE A 304 6.47 -9.68 18.66
C PHE A 304 5.49 -8.58 18.28
N GLN A 305 5.67 -7.40 18.85
CA GLN A 305 4.75 -6.28 18.73
C GLN A 305 5.50 -4.96 18.57
N LEU A 306 5.19 -4.21 17.51
CA LEU A 306 5.60 -2.83 17.35
C LEU A 306 4.59 -1.92 18.06
N ASN A 307 5.02 -1.09 19.01
CA ASN A 307 4.13 -0.35 19.92
C ASN A 307 4.68 1.06 20.25
N ASN A 308 3.82 2.08 20.29
CA ASN A 308 4.17 3.46 20.67
C ASN A 308 3.33 4.03 21.83
N GLY A 309 2.56 3.18 22.52
CA GLY A 309 1.62 3.56 23.59
C GLY A 309 0.29 4.15 23.10
N LEU A 310 0.09 4.28 21.78
CA LEU A 310 -1.18 4.70 21.15
C LEU A 310 -1.73 3.64 20.22
N ILE A 311 -0.87 2.96 19.47
CA ILE A 311 -1.22 1.82 18.62
C ILE A 311 -0.19 0.71 18.78
N SER A 312 -0.58 -0.49 18.40
CA SER A 312 0.34 -1.63 18.30
C SER A 312 0.02 -2.55 17.14
N ARG A 313 1.04 -3.07 16.46
CA ARG A 313 0.90 -4.13 15.43
C ARG A 313 1.66 -5.38 15.89
N THR A 314 0.96 -6.50 15.95
CA THR A 314 1.42 -7.76 16.57
C THR A 314 1.57 -8.85 15.51
N PHE A 315 2.65 -9.61 15.61
CA PHE A 315 3.00 -10.65 14.66
C PHE A 315 3.28 -11.98 15.37
N TYR A 316 2.85 -13.06 14.73
CA TYR A 316 3.11 -14.45 15.13
C TYR A 316 4.07 -15.11 14.15
N VAL A 317 5.13 -15.73 14.66
CA VAL A 317 6.17 -16.44 13.91
C VAL A 317 6.05 -17.94 14.17
N SER A 318 5.93 -18.71 13.09
CA SER A 318 5.98 -20.17 13.09
C SER A 318 6.72 -20.66 11.82
N GLU A 319 6.08 -21.46 10.95
CA GLU A 319 6.64 -21.86 9.65
C GLU A 319 6.85 -20.65 8.71
N ASN A 320 6.12 -19.55 8.94
CA ASN A 320 6.34 -18.23 8.36
C ASN A 320 5.84 -17.16 9.36
N LEU A 321 5.48 -15.97 8.89
CA LEU A 321 4.97 -14.86 9.70
C LEU A 321 3.50 -14.55 9.38
N ALA A 322 2.68 -14.24 10.37
CA ALA A 322 1.39 -13.58 10.18
C ALA A 322 1.24 -12.36 11.09
N CYS A 323 0.74 -11.24 10.56
CA CYS A 323 0.13 -10.18 11.38
C CYS A 323 -1.15 -10.74 12.03
N VAL A 324 -1.22 -10.69 13.36
CA VAL A 324 -2.32 -11.26 14.17
C VAL A 324 -3.04 -10.23 15.03
N GLY A 325 -2.58 -8.97 15.04
CA GLY A 325 -3.32 -7.88 15.70
C GLY A 325 -2.86 -6.50 15.25
N TYR A 326 -3.79 -5.56 15.21
CA TYR A 326 -3.54 -4.15 14.96
C TYR A 326 -4.48 -3.30 15.82
N LYS A 327 -3.99 -2.84 16.96
CA LYS A 327 -4.82 -2.27 18.03
C LYS A 327 -4.61 -0.77 18.19
N ASN A 328 -5.67 -0.05 18.50
CA ASN A 328 -5.61 1.30 19.06
C ASN A 328 -5.79 1.24 20.58
N HIS A 329 -4.81 1.74 21.34
CA HIS A 329 -4.79 1.68 22.80
C HIS A 329 -5.62 2.78 23.47
N SER A 330 -6.06 3.82 22.76
CA SER A 330 -6.91 4.89 23.32
C SER A 330 -8.36 4.42 23.51
N ASN A 331 -8.90 3.67 22.54
CA ASN A 331 -10.24 3.11 22.60
C ASN A 331 -10.28 1.57 22.72
N GLU A 332 -9.11 0.93 22.78
CA GLU A 332 -8.92 -0.52 22.90
C GLU A 332 -9.46 -1.33 21.70
N ALA A 333 -9.73 -0.68 20.56
CA ALA A 333 -10.26 -1.33 19.37
C ALA A 333 -9.21 -2.18 18.64
N GLU A 334 -9.60 -3.39 18.27
CA GLU A 334 -8.85 -4.30 17.40
C GLU A 334 -9.31 -4.11 15.96
N TYR A 335 -8.37 -3.83 15.05
CA TYR A 335 -8.68 -3.57 13.65
C TYR A 335 -8.62 -4.84 12.80
N LEU A 336 -7.84 -5.85 13.21
CA LEU A 336 -7.65 -7.05 12.40
C LEU A 336 -8.76 -8.08 12.66
N ARG A 337 -9.31 -8.66 11.59
CA ARG A 337 -10.25 -9.80 11.68
C ARG A 337 -9.67 -11.12 11.20
N ALA A 338 -8.65 -11.08 10.36
CA ALA A 338 -8.06 -12.26 9.75
C ALA A 338 -6.62 -12.02 9.28
N VAL A 339 -5.83 -13.09 9.21
CA VAL A 339 -4.47 -13.05 8.69
C VAL A 339 -4.46 -12.91 7.17
N LYS A 340 -3.51 -12.13 6.65
CA LYS A 340 -3.23 -11.94 5.22
C LYS A 340 -1.71 -11.90 5.00
N PRO A 341 -1.21 -12.07 3.77
CA PRO A 341 0.19 -11.82 3.46
C PRO A 341 0.58 -10.38 3.81
N GLU A 342 1.84 -10.18 4.19
CA GLU A 342 2.34 -8.84 4.52
C GLU A 342 2.44 -7.95 3.27
N ALA A 343 2.71 -8.54 2.11
CA ALA A 343 2.66 -7.87 0.82
C ALA A 343 2.42 -8.91 -0.28
N ARG A 344 2.12 -8.43 -1.49
CA ARG A 344 2.13 -9.26 -2.71
C ARG A 344 2.93 -8.58 -3.81
N VAL A 345 3.74 -9.34 -4.54
CA VAL A 345 4.54 -8.82 -5.66
C VAL A 345 4.28 -9.64 -6.91
N CYS A 346 4.06 -8.96 -8.05
CA CYS A 346 3.90 -9.59 -9.35
C CYS A 346 5.21 -9.47 -10.13
N ILE A 347 5.99 -10.55 -10.16
CA ILE A 347 7.31 -10.59 -10.81
C ILE A 347 7.20 -11.47 -12.05
N ASP A 348 7.58 -10.93 -13.21
CA ASP A 348 7.51 -11.58 -14.52
C ASP A 348 6.14 -12.25 -14.76
N SER A 349 5.07 -11.49 -14.47
CA SER A 349 3.65 -11.85 -14.58
C SER A 349 3.16 -12.94 -13.60
N VAL A 350 3.95 -13.29 -12.59
CA VAL A 350 3.57 -14.25 -11.54
C VAL A 350 3.43 -13.54 -10.20
N TRP A 351 2.27 -13.69 -9.55
CA TRP A 351 2.04 -13.18 -8.20
C TRP A 351 2.65 -14.10 -7.15
N TYR A 352 3.39 -13.49 -6.23
CA TYR A 352 3.95 -14.14 -5.05
C TYR A 352 3.49 -13.42 -3.78
N GLU A 353 3.15 -14.20 -2.76
CA GLU A 353 2.86 -13.70 -1.43
C GLU A 353 4.18 -13.48 -0.66
N VAL A 354 4.22 -12.46 0.19
CA VAL A 354 5.36 -12.15 1.05
C VAL A 354 4.92 -12.30 2.49
N GLY A 355 5.47 -13.28 3.19
CA GLY A 355 4.95 -13.69 4.50
C GLY A 355 3.56 -14.31 4.38
N GLY A 356 2.80 -14.23 5.47
CA GLY A 356 1.46 -14.77 5.59
C GLY A 356 1.45 -16.22 6.07
N LEU A 357 0.33 -16.58 6.71
CA LEU A 357 -0.09 -17.94 6.99
C LEU A 357 -1.52 -18.14 6.47
N LYS A 358 -1.92 -19.39 6.27
CA LYS A 358 -3.19 -19.82 5.67
C LYS A 358 -3.95 -20.74 6.62
N GLU A 359 -5.09 -21.26 6.15
CA GLU A 359 -5.95 -22.21 6.86
C GLU A 359 -6.58 -21.66 8.15
N GLN A 360 -6.80 -20.33 8.22
CA GLN A 360 -7.65 -19.75 9.26
C GLN A 360 -9.08 -20.27 9.09
N PRO A 361 -9.69 -20.94 10.09
CA PRO A 361 -10.99 -21.61 9.93
C PRO A 361 -12.18 -20.69 9.61
N GLU A 362 -12.15 -19.45 10.13
CA GLU A 362 -13.20 -18.45 9.97
C GLU A 362 -12.54 -17.07 9.83
N LEU A 363 -12.99 -16.24 8.90
CA LEU A 363 -12.35 -14.96 8.55
C LEU A 363 -13.11 -13.73 9.06
N SER A 364 -14.20 -13.92 9.80
CA SER A 364 -14.93 -12.85 10.50
C SER A 364 -14.21 -12.35 11.75
N TYR A 365 -13.37 -13.17 12.36
CA TYR A 365 -12.63 -12.90 13.59
C TYR A 365 -11.43 -13.85 13.68
N LEU A 366 -10.46 -13.53 14.54
CA LEU A 366 -9.24 -14.32 14.74
C LEU A 366 -9.10 -14.70 16.22
N LEU A 367 -8.92 -15.99 16.51
CA LEU A 367 -8.70 -16.49 17.88
C LEU A 367 -7.25 -16.91 18.07
N ASP A 368 -6.66 -16.54 19.21
CA ASP A 368 -5.28 -16.91 19.57
C ASP A 368 -5.03 -18.44 19.53
N SER A 369 -6.04 -19.23 19.89
CA SER A 369 -5.97 -20.71 19.86
C SER A 369 -5.76 -21.29 18.46
N TRP A 370 -5.95 -20.49 17.40
CA TRP A 370 -5.77 -20.93 16.02
C TRP A 370 -4.35 -20.71 15.50
N TYR A 371 -3.53 -19.87 16.13
CA TYR A 371 -2.18 -19.57 15.63
C TYR A 371 -1.32 -20.83 15.38
N PRO A 372 -1.33 -21.86 16.25
CA PRO A 372 -0.56 -23.09 16.01
C PRO A 372 -1.09 -23.96 14.85
N GLN A 373 -2.30 -23.69 14.35
CA GLN A 373 -2.95 -24.44 13.27
C GLN A 373 -2.75 -23.77 11.91
N LEU A 374 -2.26 -22.53 11.89
CA LEU A 374 -2.02 -21.80 10.65
C LEU A 374 -0.80 -22.37 9.93
N GLU A 375 -0.91 -22.51 8.61
CA GLU A 375 0.13 -23.15 7.80
C GLU A 375 0.78 -22.17 6.81
N ALA A 376 2.07 -22.35 6.54
CA ALA A 376 2.79 -21.56 5.55
C ALA A 376 2.56 -22.11 4.13
N SER A 377 2.46 -21.21 3.15
CA SER A 377 2.46 -21.59 1.74
C SER A 377 3.88 -21.86 1.25
N ASP A 378 4.09 -23.00 0.60
CA ASP A 378 5.35 -23.33 -0.08
C ASP A 378 5.64 -22.42 -1.30
N LEU A 379 4.69 -21.57 -1.71
CA LEU A 379 4.81 -20.60 -2.82
C LEU A 379 4.80 -19.14 -2.33
N ALA A 380 5.15 -18.88 -1.07
CA ALA A 380 5.31 -17.55 -0.50
C ALA A 380 6.77 -17.29 -0.09
N PHE A 381 7.21 -16.04 -0.14
CA PHE A 381 8.47 -15.65 0.48
C PHE A 381 8.38 -15.82 2.01
N THR A 382 9.39 -16.45 2.60
CA THR A 382 9.46 -16.76 4.04
C THR A 382 10.36 -15.79 4.77
N LEU A 383 9.98 -15.41 6.00
CA LEU A 383 10.74 -14.49 6.83
C LEU A 383 12.14 -15.07 7.16
N GLU A 384 13.19 -14.36 6.78
CA GLU A 384 14.58 -14.70 7.10
C GLU A 384 15.05 -13.96 8.35
N LYS A 385 14.70 -12.67 8.46
CA LYS A 385 15.30 -11.77 9.46
C LYS A 385 14.42 -10.57 9.77
N VAL A 386 14.50 -10.08 11.01
CA VAL A 386 13.91 -8.82 11.47
C VAL A 386 14.99 -7.89 12.06
N GLU A 387 15.00 -6.64 11.61
CA GLU A 387 15.93 -5.59 12.07
C GLU A 387 15.18 -4.35 12.53
N THR A 388 15.77 -3.60 13.47
CA THR A 388 15.21 -2.34 13.95
C THR A 388 16.20 -1.19 13.81
N GLY A 389 15.68 0.02 13.64
CA GLY A 389 16.46 1.25 13.53
C GLY A 389 15.62 2.49 13.78
N MET A 390 16.22 3.66 13.59
CA MET A 390 15.47 4.91 13.64
C MET A 390 14.67 5.11 12.33
N PRO A 391 13.53 5.84 12.37
CA PRO A 391 12.85 6.27 11.16
C PRO A 391 13.78 7.00 10.19
N LEU A 392 13.52 6.82 8.90
CA LEU A 392 14.29 7.44 7.81
C LEU A 392 13.86 8.89 7.59
N GLU A 393 14.82 9.72 7.23
CA GLU A 393 14.51 11.03 6.64
C GLU A 393 13.88 10.82 5.26
N ARG A 394 12.65 11.31 5.06
CA ARG A 394 11.92 11.16 3.78
C ARG A 394 12.53 12.02 2.68
N TYR A 395 12.88 13.25 3.04
CA TYR A 395 13.50 14.25 2.19
C TYR A 395 14.22 15.27 3.05
N PRO A 396 15.27 15.94 2.52
CA PRO A 396 16.04 16.92 3.27
C PRO A 396 15.18 18.14 3.59
N TRP A 397 14.84 18.36 4.86
CA TRP A 397 14.09 19.54 5.28
C TRP A 397 14.73 20.19 6.51
N THR A 398 14.73 21.53 6.50
CA THR A 398 15.15 22.35 7.64
C THR A 398 14.07 23.37 7.95
N ARG A 399 13.94 23.72 9.24
CA ARG A 399 12.96 24.71 9.70
C ARG A 399 13.21 26.07 9.03
N LYS A 400 12.20 26.59 8.33
CA LYS A 400 12.23 27.85 7.58
C LYS A 400 10.84 28.50 7.60
N PHE A 401 10.73 29.72 7.08
CA PHE A 401 9.45 30.39 6.77
C PHE A 401 8.37 30.28 7.86
N ASN A 402 8.76 30.59 9.11
CA ASN A 402 7.88 30.57 10.28
C ASN A 402 7.29 29.20 10.65
N ALA A 403 7.81 28.10 10.10
CA ALA A 403 7.37 26.75 10.43
C ALA A 403 7.45 26.47 11.94
N VAL A 404 6.53 25.61 12.38
CA VAL A 404 6.50 25.11 13.76
C VAL A 404 7.72 24.23 14.01
N SER A 405 8.27 24.29 15.22
CA SER A 405 9.40 23.44 15.60
C SER A 405 8.97 21.98 15.73
N THR A 406 9.70 21.06 15.10
CA THR A 406 9.54 19.61 15.28
C THR A 406 10.86 18.88 15.04
N ASP A 407 10.97 17.66 15.56
CA ASP A 407 12.01 16.71 15.17
C ASP A 407 11.83 16.30 13.69
N TRP A 408 12.94 16.29 12.94
CA TRP A 408 13.00 15.77 11.57
C TRP A 408 14.31 14.97 11.39
N PRO A 409 14.25 13.67 11.05
CA PRO A 409 13.05 12.84 10.91
C PRO A 409 12.23 12.75 12.21
N ALA A 410 10.95 12.41 12.09
CA ALA A 410 10.09 12.24 13.25
C ALA A 410 10.61 11.11 14.16
N LYS A 411 10.64 11.34 15.47
CA LYS A 411 11.01 10.31 16.46
C LYS A 411 10.09 9.09 16.35
N GLY A 412 10.65 7.90 16.44
CA GLY A 412 9.92 6.66 16.27
C GLY A 412 10.82 5.43 16.27
N LEU A 413 10.30 4.33 15.76
CA LEU A 413 11.04 3.10 15.51
C LEU A 413 10.72 2.57 14.12
N ARG A 414 11.77 2.19 13.38
CA ARG A 414 11.67 1.48 12.11
C ARG A 414 11.93 -0.01 12.35
N MET A 415 11.12 -0.87 11.74
CA MET A 415 11.28 -2.31 11.73
C MET A 415 11.32 -2.82 10.28
N GLU A 416 12.36 -3.54 9.90
CA GLU A 416 12.57 -4.12 8.58
C GLU A 416 12.50 -5.63 8.67
N MET A 417 11.65 -6.25 7.86
CA MET A 417 11.53 -7.70 7.74
C MET A 417 12.03 -8.13 6.36
N THR A 418 13.06 -8.97 6.31
CA THR A 418 13.59 -9.51 5.05
C THR A 418 13.00 -10.89 4.78
N PHE A 419 12.41 -11.07 3.60
CA PHE A 419 11.81 -12.32 3.14
C PHE A 419 12.57 -12.88 1.94
N VAL A 420 12.73 -14.21 1.94
CA VAL A 420 13.46 -14.99 0.92
C VAL A 420 12.55 -16.06 0.31
N PRO A 421 12.76 -16.44 -0.96
CA PRO A 421 11.93 -17.44 -1.65
C PRO A 421 12.17 -18.84 -1.08
N THR A 422 11.15 -19.69 -1.13
CA THR A 422 11.35 -21.12 -0.83
C THR A 422 12.06 -21.83 -1.99
N GLY A 423 12.58 -23.03 -1.74
CA GLY A 423 13.13 -23.90 -2.80
C GLY A 423 12.13 -24.30 -3.89
N ASN A 424 10.83 -24.07 -3.70
CA ASN A 424 9.78 -24.32 -4.69
C ASN A 424 9.53 -23.10 -5.61
N MET A 425 10.25 -22.00 -5.42
CA MET A 425 10.15 -20.76 -6.20
C MET A 425 11.43 -20.47 -7.01
N PRO A 426 11.88 -21.39 -7.89
CA PRO A 426 13.18 -21.27 -8.56
C PRO A 426 13.27 -20.07 -9.52
N ALA A 427 12.14 -19.53 -9.99
CA ALA A 427 12.09 -18.36 -10.86
C ALA A 427 12.55 -17.07 -10.14
N VAL A 428 12.40 -17.02 -8.82
CA VAL A 428 12.74 -15.85 -7.99
C VAL A 428 13.76 -16.20 -6.91
N LYS A 429 14.54 -17.29 -7.07
CA LYS A 429 15.47 -17.84 -6.07
C LYS A 429 16.49 -16.85 -5.50
N ASP A 430 16.86 -15.84 -6.28
CA ASP A 430 17.85 -14.81 -5.95
C ASP A 430 17.17 -13.43 -5.79
N VAL A 431 15.86 -13.41 -5.47
CA VAL A 431 15.12 -12.18 -5.17
C VAL A 431 14.87 -12.12 -3.66
N LYS A 432 14.98 -10.93 -3.06
CA LYS A 432 14.58 -10.67 -1.68
C LYS A 432 13.52 -9.59 -1.66
N VAL A 433 12.53 -9.74 -0.77
CA VAL A 433 11.54 -8.69 -0.53
C VAL A 433 11.69 -8.24 0.91
N LYS A 434 11.87 -6.94 1.11
CA LYS A 434 11.82 -6.33 2.43
C LYS A 434 10.45 -5.70 2.63
N VAL A 435 9.85 -5.93 3.79
CA VAL A 435 8.66 -5.21 4.26
C VAL A 435 9.10 -4.34 5.43
N ILE A 436 8.94 -3.02 5.29
CA ILE A 436 9.46 -2.05 6.24
C ILE A 436 8.29 -1.29 6.87
N TYR A 437 8.34 -1.20 8.19
CA TYR A 437 7.39 -0.50 9.05
C TYR A 437 8.07 0.67 9.75
N GLU A 438 7.37 1.78 9.93
CA GLU A 438 7.72 2.83 10.86
C GLU A 438 6.53 3.18 11.75
N ILE A 439 6.79 3.26 13.07
CA ILE A 439 5.83 3.76 14.06
C ILE A 439 6.40 5.02 14.71
N TYR A 440 5.55 6.03 14.95
CA TYR A 440 6.00 7.36 15.39
C TYR A 440 5.59 7.66 16.82
N GLN A 441 6.48 8.33 17.57
CA GLN A 441 6.21 8.71 18.95
C GLN A 441 5.10 9.78 19.02
N GLY A 442 4.10 9.54 19.88
CA GLY A 442 3.01 10.51 20.14
C GLY A 442 2.01 10.71 19.00
N LEU A 443 1.98 9.78 18.04
CA LEU A 443 1.09 9.82 16.87
C LEU A 443 0.59 8.38 16.56
N PRO A 444 -0.73 8.11 16.47
CA PRO A 444 -1.27 6.77 16.19
C PRO A 444 -1.16 6.39 14.70
N VAL A 445 0.03 6.51 14.12
CA VAL A 445 0.31 6.25 12.71
C VAL A 445 1.35 5.14 12.55
N MET A 446 1.06 4.22 11.64
CA MET A 446 2.02 3.28 11.06
C MET A 446 2.31 3.71 9.62
N ALA A 447 3.57 3.66 9.19
CA ALA A 447 3.93 3.74 7.78
C ALA A 447 4.48 2.40 7.32
N LYS A 448 4.21 2.03 6.07
CA LYS A 448 4.65 0.77 5.46
C LYS A 448 5.06 0.94 4.00
N TRP A 449 6.15 0.30 3.61
CA TRP A 449 6.56 0.17 2.21
C TRP A 449 7.32 -1.14 1.99
N ILE A 450 7.55 -1.48 0.72
CA ILE A 450 8.35 -2.64 0.35
C ILE A 450 9.58 -2.24 -0.46
N GLU A 451 10.63 -3.06 -0.35
CA GLU A 451 11.77 -3.04 -1.26
C GLU A 451 11.92 -4.41 -1.93
N VAL A 452 12.16 -4.42 -3.24
CA VAL A 452 12.41 -5.65 -4.01
C VAL A 452 13.83 -5.60 -4.54
N ILE A 453 14.65 -6.55 -4.07
CA ILE A 453 16.08 -6.65 -4.37
C ILE A 453 16.27 -7.87 -5.26
N ASN A 454 16.89 -7.66 -6.42
CA ASN A 454 17.24 -8.73 -7.35
C ASN A 454 18.75 -8.98 -7.26
N GLU A 455 19.18 -10.14 -6.78
CA GLU A 455 20.60 -10.51 -6.69
C GLU A 455 21.11 -11.24 -7.95
N ASN A 456 20.23 -11.50 -8.93
CA ASN A 456 20.62 -12.07 -10.23
C ASN A 456 21.43 -11.06 -11.06
N ASP A 457 22.24 -11.58 -11.98
CA ASP A 457 22.92 -10.76 -13.01
C ASP A 457 21.96 -10.35 -14.15
N THR A 458 20.76 -10.92 -14.22
CA THR A 458 19.70 -10.57 -15.19
C THR A 458 18.59 -9.79 -14.54
N ASN A 459 18.02 -8.82 -15.27
CA ASN A 459 16.88 -8.04 -14.79
C ASN A 459 15.61 -8.90 -14.70
N ILE A 460 14.80 -8.63 -13.68
CA ILE A 460 13.40 -9.08 -13.57
C ILE A 460 12.46 -7.90 -13.84
N VAL A 461 11.19 -8.16 -14.16
CA VAL A 461 10.15 -7.13 -14.24
C VAL A 461 9.23 -7.24 -13.04
N LEU A 462 9.11 -6.17 -12.26
CA LEU A 462 8.05 -6.01 -11.27
C LEU A 462 6.86 -5.37 -11.98
N ASN A 463 5.88 -6.20 -12.36
CA ASN A 463 4.69 -5.77 -13.09
C ASN A 463 3.76 -4.95 -12.21
N ASP A 464 3.52 -5.43 -10.99
CA ASP A 464 2.51 -4.92 -10.06
C ASP A 464 2.90 -5.27 -8.61
N MET A 465 2.28 -4.59 -7.64
CA MET A 465 2.53 -4.83 -6.23
C MET A 465 1.37 -4.37 -5.33
N GLU A 466 1.22 -5.05 -4.22
CA GLU A 466 0.38 -4.63 -3.11
C GLU A 466 1.22 -4.48 -1.85
N CYS A 467 1.40 -3.23 -1.41
CA CYS A 467 2.23 -2.88 -0.25
C CYS A 467 1.56 -3.22 1.09
N GLU A 468 0.23 -3.21 1.13
CA GLU A 468 -0.55 -3.54 2.32
C GLU A 468 -1.78 -4.35 1.91
N VAL A 469 -2.06 -5.39 2.67
CA VAL A 469 -3.23 -6.26 2.52
C VAL A 469 -3.77 -6.55 3.92
N LEU A 470 -4.81 -5.82 4.32
CA LEU A 470 -5.33 -5.87 5.68
C LEU A 470 -6.81 -6.25 5.69
N ALA A 471 -7.14 -7.37 6.34
CA ALA A 471 -8.52 -7.76 6.60
C ALA A 471 -9.00 -7.04 7.86
N VAL A 472 -9.82 -6.00 7.67
CA VAL A 472 -10.24 -5.09 8.74
C VAL A 472 -11.61 -5.49 9.29
N ASN A 473 -11.82 -5.31 10.60
CA ASN A 473 -13.14 -5.42 11.23
C ASN A 473 -14.11 -4.38 10.64
N GLN A 474 -15.37 -4.78 10.36
CA GLN A 474 -16.32 -3.91 9.66
C GLN A 474 -16.55 -2.56 10.36
N ASP A 475 -16.59 -2.56 11.69
CA ASP A 475 -16.83 -1.37 12.49
C ASP A 475 -15.62 -0.44 12.59
N GLN A 476 -14.43 -0.89 12.17
CA GLN A 476 -13.19 -0.10 12.18
C GLN A 476 -12.84 0.52 10.83
N VAL A 477 -13.51 0.13 9.74
CA VAL A 477 -13.25 0.67 8.38
C VAL A 477 -13.30 2.21 8.34
N LYS A 478 -14.24 2.82 9.07
CA LYS A 478 -14.38 4.28 9.16
C LYS A 478 -13.42 4.97 10.13
N ARG A 479 -12.65 4.19 10.89
CA ARG A 479 -11.70 4.67 11.90
C ARG A 479 -10.25 4.46 11.49
N ILE A 480 -9.98 3.97 10.28
CA ILE A 480 -8.63 3.97 9.72
C ILE A 480 -8.59 4.91 8.53
N HIS A 481 -7.76 5.96 8.63
CA HIS A 481 -7.44 6.81 7.49
C HIS A 481 -6.17 6.28 6.83
N VAL A 482 -6.22 6.05 5.53
CA VAL A 482 -5.09 5.52 4.76
C VAL A 482 -4.81 6.44 3.57
N GLU A 483 -3.55 6.83 3.40
CA GLU A 483 -3.08 7.57 2.25
C GLU A 483 -1.64 7.16 1.88
N SER A 484 -1.16 7.60 0.72
CA SER A 484 0.21 7.35 0.27
C SER A 484 0.93 8.61 -0.18
N ASP A 485 2.25 8.54 -0.25
CA ASP A 485 3.07 9.58 -0.91
C ASP A 485 3.04 9.50 -2.47
N PHE A 486 2.42 8.47 -3.06
CA PHE A 486 2.08 8.49 -4.49
C PHE A 486 0.89 9.42 -4.75
N SER A 487 1.07 10.43 -5.61
CA SER A 487 0.04 11.46 -5.81
C SER A 487 0.05 12.05 -7.21
N PHE A 488 -1.15 12.16 -7.77
CA PHE A 488 -1.53 13.09 -8.82
C PHE A 488 -2.99 13.49 -8.55
N ALA A 489 -3.45 14.63 -9.07
CA ALA A 489 -4.83 15.08 -8.85
C ALA A 489 -5.87 14.06 -9.34
N LEU A 490 -5.59 13.38 -10.46
CA LEU A 490 -6.49 12.36 -11.00
C LEU A 490 -6.28 10.96 -10.42
N VAL A 491 -5.07 10.65 -9.93
CA VAL A 491 -4.82 9.36 -9.27
C VAL A 491 -5.66 9.22 -7.99
N ASN A 492 -5.84 10.32 -7.26
CA ASN A 492 -6.66 10.36 -6.06
C ASN A 492 -8.12 10.74 -6.33
N ALA A 493 -8.52 10.88 -7.60
CA ALA A 493 -9.89 11.22 -7.93
C ALA A 493 -10.78 9.98 -7.92
N ASP A 494 -11.92 10.11 -7.23
CA ASP A 494 -13.04 9.18 -7.25
C ASP A 494 -14.22 9.79 -8.03
N ILE A 495 -14.96 8.94 -8.73
CA ILE A 495 -16.11 9.32 -9.56
C ILE A 495 -17.27 9.85 -8.73
N GLU A 496 -17.39 9.43 -7.46
CA GLU A 496 -18.42 9.93 -6.54
C GLU A 496 -18.00 11.21 -5.80
N GLY A 497 -16.69 11.46 -5.64
CA GLY A 497 -16.17 12.45 -4.69
C GLY A 497 -15.46 13.69 -5.25
N SER A 498 -14.95 13.67 -6.49
CA SER A 498 -14.07 14.76 -6.94
C SER A 498 -14.79 15.85 -7.73
N ALA A 499 -14.99 17.02 -7.11
CA ALA A 499 -15.59 18.21 -7.74
C ALA A 499 -14.73 18.83 -8.85
N LEU A 500 -13.44 18.43 -8.96
CA LEU A 500 -12.55 18.83 -10.05
C LEU A 500 -12.77 17.99 -11.33
N MET A 501 -13.58 16.93 -11.25
CA MET A 501 -13.81 16.01 -12.34
C MET A 501 -15.05 16.38 -13.15
N HIS A 502 -14.83 16.92 -14.36
CA HIS A 502 -15.86 17.08 -15.39
C HIS A 502 -15.73 15.99 -16.46
N TYR A 503 -15.81 14.72 -16.07
CA TYR A 503 -15.83 13.62 -17.03
C TYR A 503 -17.24 13.36 -17.55
N ALA A 504 -17.35 13.15 -18.86
CA ALA A 504 -18.50 12.50 -19.45
C ALA A 504 -18.23 10.99 -19.56
N GLY A 505 -18.94 10.17 -18.78
CA GLY A 505 -18.83 8.70 -18.80
C GLY A 505 -17.88 8.11 -17.75
N THR A 506 -17.65 6.80 -17.83
CA THR A 506 -16.77 6.07 -16.91
C THR A 506 -15.30 6.30 -17.29
N PRO A 507 -14.48 6.91 -16.43
CA PRO A 507 -13.07 7.14 -16.71
C PRO A 507 -12.31 5.80 -16.76
N LYS A 508 -11.23 5.78 -17.55
CA LYS A 508 -10.33 4.63 -17.67
C LYS A 508 -9.36 4.60 -16.49
N ILE A 509 -8.81 3.45 -16.16
CA ILE A 509 -7.88 3.28 -15.02
C ILE A 509 -6.61 4.13 -15.12
N TYR A 510 -6.14 4.41 -16.34
CA TYR A 510 -5.01 5.31 -16.60
C TYR A 510 -5.40 6.80 -16.62
N HIS A 511 -6.70 7.11 -16.64
CA HIS A 511 -7.20 8.47 -16.51
C HIS A 511 -7.43 8.84 -15.04
N VAL A 512 -8.01 7.95 -14.24
CA VAL A 512 -8.22 8.18 -12.80
C VAL A 512 -7.83 6.95 -11.99
N GLY A 513 -7.21 7.18 -10.83
CA GLY A 513 -6.53 6.11 -10.11
C GLY A 513 -7.36 5.33 -9.11
N SER A 514 -8.57 5.79 -8.75
CA SER A 514 -9.32 5.23 -7.61
C SER A 514 -8.53 5.24 -6.29
N SER A 515 -7.59 6.17 -6.12
CA SER A 515 -6.57 6.19 -5.07
C SER A 515 -5.63 4.96 -5.11
N THR A 516 -4.48 5.07 -4.44
CA THR A 516 -3.64 3.88 -4.14
C THR A 516 -4.28 2.96 -3.11
N THR A 517 -5.33 3.43 -2.43
CA THR A 517 -6.03 2.68 -1.39
C THR A 517 -7.37 2.19 -1.91
N ARG A 518 -7.63 0.88 -1.78
CA ARG A 518 -8.89 0.26 -2.19
C ARG A 518 -9.52 -0.51 -1.03
N TRP A 519 -10.80 -0.24 -0.81
CA TRP A 519 -11.66 -1.05 0.04
C TRP A 519 -12.47 -2.00 -0.84
N MET A 520 -12.25 -3.30 -0.66
CA MET A 520 -12.87 -4.33 -1.49
C MET A 520 -13.55 -5.40 -0.64
N VAL A 521 -14.42 -6.17 -1.30
CA VAL A 521 -14.90 -7.43 -0.73
C VAL A 521 -13.76 -8.44 -0.70
N ASP A 522 -13.47 -8.97 0.48
CA ASP A 522 -12.54 -10.09 0.64
C ASP A 522 -13.13 -11.36 0.04
N LYS A 523 -12.51 -11.91 -1.01
CA LYS A 523 -13.01 -13.10 -1.72
C LYS A 523 -12.93 -14.38 -0.89
N GLU A 524 -12.05 -14.41 0.11
CA GLU A 524 -11.94 -15.55 1.02
C GLU A 524 -12.99 -15.44 2.13
N TYR A 525 -13.51 -14.24 2.39
CA TYR A 525 -14.46 -13.96 3.46
C TYR A 525 -15.90 -14.33 3.07
N ASN A 526 -16.32 -15.51 3.53
CA ASN A 526 -17.72 -15.95 3.43
C ASN A 526 -18.44 -15.66 4.75
N THR A 527 -19.00 -14.46 4.90
CA THR A 527 -19.78 -14.10 6.09
C THR A 527 -21.01 -15.02 6.24
N TRP A 528 -21.30 -15.42 7.49
CA TRP A 528 -22.54 -16.10 7.84
C TRP A 528 -23.74 -15.14 7.97
N ALA A 529 -23.48 -13.84 8.00
CA ALA A 529 -24.49 -12.79 8.03
C ALA A 529 -24.78 -12.26 6.62
N SER A 530 -25.94 -12.61 6.07
CA SER A 530 -26.43 -12.01 4.82
C SER A 530 -27.26 -10.76 5.14
N HIS A 531 -26.77 -9.58 4.76
CA HIS A 531 -27.60 -8.39 4.71
C HIS A 531 -28.44 -8.39 3.43
N ASN A 532 -29.64 -7.80 3.50
CA ASN A 532 -30.37 -7.47 2.28
C ASN A 532 -29.81 -6.17 1.67
N GLN A 533 -30.12 -5.91 0.39
CA GLN A 533 -29.59 -4.76 -0.34
C GLN A 533 -29.92 -3.40 0.29
N ALA A 534 -31.04 -3.29 1.03
CA ALA A 534 -31.39 -2.05 1.73
C ALA A 534 -30.51 -1.86 2.97
N GLU A 535 -30.28 -2.92 3.74
CA GLU A 535 -29.35 -2.92 4.88
C GLU A 535 -27.93 -2.57 4.44
N ASP A 536 -27.45 -3.17 3.34
CA ASP A 536 -26.16 -2.80 2.74
C ASP A 536 -26.09 -1.30 2.45
N LYS A 537 -27.14 -0.72 1.85
CA LYS A 537 -27.17 0.73 1.58
C LYS A 537 -27.18 1.57 2.87
N PHE A 538 -27.92 1.17 3.89
CA PHE A 538 -27.98 1.90 5.17
C PHE A 538 -26.66 1.83 5.95
N LEU A 539 -25.95 0.72 5.83
CA LEU A 539 -24.70 0.46 6.53
C LEU A 539 -23.46 0.91 5.74
N GLY A 540 -23.62 1.32 4.47
CA GLY A 540 -22.51 1.71 3.61
C GLY A 540 -21.71 0.51 3.10
N PHE A 541 -22.40 -0.60 2.85
CA PHE A 541 -21.90 -1.89 2.40
C PHE A 541 -20.72 -2.40 3.22
N PRO A 542 -20.97 -2.89 4.46
CA PRO A 542 -19.93 -3.18 5.46
C PRO A 542 -18.99 -4.33 5.05
N HIS A 543 -19.28 -5.02 3.95
CA HIS A 543 -18.45 -6.08 3.37
C HIS A 543 -17.24 -5.55 2.59
N HIS A 544 -17.12 -4.24 2.35
CA HIS A 544 -15.91 -3.59 1.86
C HIS A 544 -14.87 -3.40 2.97
N ASN A 545 -14.36 -4.52 3.48
CA ASN A 545 -13.50 -4.56 4.67
C ASN A 545 -12.14 -5.25 4.42
N LEU A 546 -11.74 -5.37 3.15
CA LEU A 546 -10.36 -5.65 2.76
C LEU A 546 -9.72 -4.36 2.28
N LEU A 547 -8.73 -3.88 3.04
CA LEU A 547 -7.88 -2.77 2.65
C LEU A 547 -6.73 -3.31 1.78
N ILE A 548 -6.57 -2.75 0.58
CA ILE A 548 -5.40 -2.99 -0.27
C ILE A 548 -4.75 -1.66 -0.63
N SER A 549 -3.44 -1.56 -0.40
CA SER A 549 -2.61 -0.48 -0.92
C SER A 549 -1.86 -0.97 -2.17
N THR A 550 -2.24 -0.45 -3.35
CA THR A 550 -1.67 -0.81 -4.66
C THR A 550 -1.57 0.41 -5.58
N LEU A 551 -0.70 0.37 -6.59
CA LEU A 551 -0.76 1.37 -7.66
C LEU A 551 -2.04 1.20 -8.49
N PRO A 552 -2.64 2.29 -8.99
CA PRO A 552 -3.72 2.19 -9.97
C PRO A 552 -3.28 1.52 -11.27
N MET A 553 -2.05 1.81 -11.70
CA MET A 553 -1.37 1.25 -12.86
C MET A 553 0.14 1.25 -12.60
N GLY A 554 0.81 0.16 -12.96
CA GLY A 554 2.25 0.00 -12.77
C GLY A 554 2.61 -0.71 -11.45
N PRO A 555 3.90 -0.72 -11.07
CA PRO A 555 4.96 0.14 -11.58
C PRO A 555 5.59 -0.34 -12.90
N ASN A 556 5.33 -1.59 -13.30
CA ASN A 556 5.86 -2.25 -14.50
C ASN A 556 7.34 -1.93 -14.80
N THR A 557 8.19 -2.03 -13.78
CA THR A 557 9.58 -1.55 -13.84
C THR A 557 10.57 -2.72 -13.83
N ARG A 558 11.69 -2.54 -14.53
CA ARG A 558 12.82 -3.48 -14.48
C ARG A 558 13.61 -3.29 -13.19
N ILE A 559 13.99 -4.39 -12.55
CA ILE A 559 14.82 -4.41 -11.35
C ILE A 559 16.10 -5.19 -11.68
N GLY A 560 17.23 -4.48 -11.63
CA GLY A 560 18.56 -5.06 -11.80
C GLY A 560 19.31 -5.12 -10.47
N LYS A 561 20.50 -5.74 -10.49
CA LYS A 561 21.35 -5.96 -9.32
C LYS A 561 21.70 -4.68 -8.55
N ASP A 562 22.02 -3.62 -9.29
CA ASP A 562 22.47 -2.34 -8.73
C ASP A 562 21.33 -1.31 -8.60
N SER A 563 20.08 -1.73 -8.80
CA SER A 563 18.92 -0.83 -8.80
C SER A 563 17.72 -1.51 -8.17
N PRO A 564 17.72 -1.69 -6.83
CA PRO A 564 16.58 -2.25 -6.12
C PRO A 564 15.37 -1.33 -6.26
N PHE A 565 14.19 -1.91 -6.21
CA PHE A 565 12.94 -1.16 -6.21
C PHE A 565 12.56 -0.77 -4.78
N LYS A 566 12.07 0.46 -4.61
CA LYS A 566 11.36 0.91 -3.42
C LYS A 566 9.97 1.39 -3.84
N SER A 567 8.93 0.91 -3.17
CA SER A 567 7.56 1.36 -3.42
C SER A 567 7.32 2.79 -2.89
N TYR A 568 6.16 3.35 -3.22
CA TYR A 568 5.60 4.46 -2.45
C TYR A 568 5.33 4.00 -0.99
N ILE A 569 5.20 4.94 -0.06
CA ILE A 569 4.92 4.69 1.35
C ILE A 569 3.41 4.82 1.60
N THR A 570 2.84 3.82 2.27
CA THR A 570 1.45 3.82 2.77
C THR A 570 1.44 4.25 4.23
N PHE A 571 0.51 5.13 4.61
CA PHE A 571 0.34 5.63 5.96
C PHE A 571 -1.03 5.22 6.49
N GLU A 572 -1.06 4.61 7.67
CA GLU A 572 -2.25 4.13 8.36
C GLU A 572 -2.42 4.88 9.68
N LEU A 573 -3.36 5.83 9.71
CA LEU A 573 -3.75 6.57 10.91
C LEU A 573 -4.96 5.89 11.56
N LEU A 574 -4.77 5.33 12.76
CA LEU A 574 -5.85 4.72 13.53
C LEU A 574 -6.53 5.77 14.40
N GLN A 575 -7.78 6.06 14.08
CA GLN A 575 -8.65 6.94 14.82
C GLN A 575 -9.24 6.23 16.03
N ASP A 576 -9.45 6.99 17.09
CA ASP A 576 -10.03 6.49 18.35
C ASP A 576 -11.51 6.88 18.53
N SER A 577 -12.13 7.49 17.51
CA SER A 577 -13.50 7.98 17.51
C SER A 577 -14.12 8.05 16.11
N ASP A 578 -15.45 8.05 16.04
CA ASP A 578 -16.24 8.35 14.82
C ASP A 578 -16.54 9.85 14.68
N ASP A 579 -16.15 10.68 15.67
CA ASP A 579 -16.33 12.12 15.60
C ASP A 579 -15.46 12.72 14.50
N ARG A 580 -16.12 13.34 13.50
CA ARG A 580 -15.47 13.90 12.32
C ARG A 580 -14.40 14.93 12.67
N GLU A 581 -14.65 15.81 13.65
CA GLU A 581 -13.68 16.84 14.04
C GLU A 581 -12.42 16.21 14.65
N ARG A 582 -12.60 15.23 15.53
CA ARG A 582 -11.50 14.45 16.11
C ARG A 582 -10.69 13.73 15.04
N GLN A 583 -11.34 13.06 14.09
CA GLN A 583 -10.67 12.37 13.00
C GLN A 583 -9.85 13.35 12.14
N SER A 584 -10.44 14.49 11.80
CA SER A 584 -9.80 15.56 11.03
C SER A 584 -8.63 16.23 11.76
N LEU A 585 -8.72 16.43 13.08
CA LEU A 585 -7.59 16.87 13.91
C LEU A 585 -6.45 15.85 13.89
N GLY A 586 -6.78 14.55 13.96
CA GLY A 586 -5.79 13.49 13.87
C GLY A 586 -5.03 13.50 12.54
N HIS A 587 -5.76 13.68 11.43
CA HIS A 587 -5.18 13.78 10.09
C HIS A 587 -4.28 15.01 9.93
N ARG A 588 -4.75 16.17 10.37
CA ARG A 588 -3.95 17.41 10.40
C ARG A 588 -2.67 17.28 11.22
N ARG A 589 -2.74 16.58 12.36
CA ARG A 589 -1.58 16.30 13.22
C ARG A 589 -0.59 15.33 12.58
N MET A 590 -1.07 14.36 11.79
CA MET A 590 -0.22 13.52 10.96
C MET A 590 0.60 14.37 9.97
N TYR A 591 -0.02 15.29 9.22
CA TYR A 591 0.74 16.18 8.33
C TYR A 591 1.74 17.07 9.07
N LYS A 592 1.35 17.72 10.18
CA LYS A 592 2.28 18.54 10.97
C LYS A 592 3.54 17.78 11.40
N LYS A 593 3.39 16.49 11.73
CA LYS A 593 4.49 15.66 12.25
C LYS A 593 5.31 15.00 11.13
N LEU A 594 4.66 14.53 10.07
CA LEU A 594 5.28 13.71 9.02
C LEU A 594 5.60 14.50 7.74
N ALA A 595 5.10 15.73 7.61
CA ALA A 595 5.33 16.68 6.53
C ALA A 595 5.43 18.12 7.08
N PRO A 596 6.44 18.44 7.89
CA PRO A 596 6.46 19.67 8.71
C PRO A 596 6.52 20.98 7.93
N GLN A 597 6.98 20.95 6.68
CA GLN A 597 6.94 22.10 5.77
C GLN A 597 5.51 22.61 5.51
N THR A 598 4.48 21.80 5.77
CA THR A 598 3.07 22.21 5.71
C THR A 598 2.73 23.32 6.71
N THR A 599 3.57 23.51 7.73
CA THR A 599 3.41 24.57 8.75
C THR A 599 4.11 25.87 8.38
N GLU A 600 4.82 25.92 7.25
CA GLU A 600 5.46 27.14 6.75
C GLU A 600 4.40 28.19 6.42
N SER A 601 4.53 29.38 7.01
CA SER A 601 3.56 30.46 6.91
C SER A 601 4.26 31.73 6.39
N LEU A 602 3.86 32.14 5.19
CA LEU A 602 4.30 33.37 4.54
C LEU A 602 3.07 34.20 4.17
N ILE A 603 3.22 35.53 4.17
CA ILE A 603 2.25 36.44 3.55
C ILE A 603 2.79 36.89 2.20
N ALA A 604 2.06 36.58 1.13
CA ALA A 604 2.48 36.83 -0.24
C ALA A 604 1.85 38.08 -0.85
N GLY A 605 2.62 38.78 -1.67
CA GLY A 605 2.15 39.81 -2.59
C GLY A 605 2.28 39.29 -4.02
N GLY A 606 1.20 39.37 -4.79
CA GLY A 606 1.13 38.88 -6.17
C GLY A 606 1.02 40.02 -7.18
N ILE A 607 1.87 40.01 -8.22
CA ILE A 607 1.83 41.01 -9.31
C ILE A 607 2.00 40.34 -10.68
N THR A 608 1.28 40.86 -11.68
CA THR A 608 1.37 40.43 -13.08
C THR A 608 2.21 41.44 -13.87
N SER A 609 3.54 41.32 -13.85
CA SER A 609 4.45 42.26 -14.55
C SER A 609 5.85 41.68 -14.77
N HIS A 610 6.52 42.10 -15.86
CA HIS A 610 7.97 41.96 -16.08
C HIS A 610 8.72 43.31 -16.04
N ASP A 611 8.02 44.40 -15.75
CA ASP A 611 8.58 45.75 -15.66
C ASP A 611 9.36 45.92 -14.35
N GLU A 612 10.67 46.16 -14.45
CA GLU A 612 11.57 46.23 -13.29
C GLU A 612 11.19 47.35 -12.30
N GLU A 613 10.72 48.51 -12.78
CA GLU A 613 10.35 49.65 -11.93
C GLU A 613 9.07 49.36 -11.15
N LYS A 614 8.05 48.80 -11.82
CA LYS A 614 6.81 48.38 -11.16
C LYS A 614 7.07 47.30 -10.11
N LEU A 615 7.91 46.33 -10.43
CA LEU A 615 8.27 45.25 -9.50
C LEU A 615 8.99 45.81 -8.27
N LYS A 616 9.97 46.69 -8.45
CA LYS A 616 10.69 47.32 -7.33
C LYS A 616 9.76 48.19 -6.46
N SER A 617 8.89 48.97 -7.08
CA SER A 617 7.90 49.76 -6.35
C SER A 617 6.93 48.89 -5.54
N PHE A 618 6.48 47.76 -6.11
CA PHE A 618 5.64 46.80 -5.40
C PHE A 618 6.40 46.16 -4.22
N ILE A 619 7.66 45.78 -4.42
CA ILE A 619 8.56 45.25 -3.37
C ILE A 619 8.75 46.26 -2.23
N ASP A 620 8.90 47.56 -2.55
CA ASP A 620 8.98 48.60 -1.51
C ASP A 620 7.70 48.64 -0.67
N GLN A 621 6.52 48.61 -1.30
CA GLN A 621 5.25 48.55 -0.56
C GLN A 621 5.12 47.27 0.29
N MET A 622 5.54 46.12 -0.24
CA MET A 622 5.55 44.87 0.52
C MET A 622 6.43 44.96 1.76
N SER A 623 7.63 45.52 1.62
CA SER A 623 8.60 45.73 2.71
C SER A 623 8.02 46.66 3.77
N GLU A 624 7.41 47.77 3.35
CA GLU A 624 6.77 48.74 4.26
C GLU A 624 5.57 48.17 5.03
N LEU A 625 4.85 47.22 4.44
CA LEU A 625 3.70 46.54 5.05
C LEU A 625 4.10 45.30 5.86
N GLY A 626 5.29 44.74 5.62
CA GLY A 626 5.80 43.54 6.30
C GLY A 626 5.40 42.20 5.67
N LEU A 627 5.09 42.19 4.36
CA LEU A 627 4.88 40.97 3.56
C LEU A 627 6.22 40.24 3.33
N GLU A 628 6.16 38.94 3.05
CA GLU A 628 7.33 38.05 3.14
C GLU A 628 7.66 37.32 1.82
N GLN A 629 6.70 37.19 0.91
CA GLN A 629 6.87 36.48 -0.37
C GLN A 629 6.36 37.29 -1.56
N LEU A 630 7.17 37.46 -2.60
CA LEU A 630 6.73 37.98 -3.91
C LEU A 630 6.42 36.82 -4.85
N ASP A 631 5.23 36.83 -5.43
CA ASP A 631 4.80 35.88 -6.44
C ASP A 631 4.50 36.59 -7.78
N ILE A 632 5.30 36.28 -8.80
CA ILE A 632 5.03 36.71 -10.18
C ILE A 632 3.90 35.86 -10.75
N GLN A 633 2.72 36.48 -10.86
CA GLN A 633 1.48 35.80 -11.24
C GLN A 633 1.43 35.44 -12.73
N ALA A 634 0.51 34.54 -13.06
CA ALA A 634 0.23 34.13 -14.42
C ALA A 634 -0.03 35.33 -15.36
N TRP A 635 0.50 35.18 -16.57
CA TRP A 635 0.30 36.03 -17.76
C TRP A 635 0.83 37.45 -17.57
N PRO A 636 2.15 37.59 -17.32
CA PRO A 636 3.16 36.83 -18.07
C PRO A 636 3.81 35.60 -17.41
N GLY A 637 3.82 35.46 -16.07
CA GLY A 637 4.53 34.34 -15.39
C GLY A 637 6.06 34.38 -15.55
N VAL A 638 6.77 33.28 -15.25
CA VAL A 638 8.23 33.15 -15.41
C VAL A 638 8.55 31.92 -16.24
N SER A 639 9.55 32.03 -17.14
CA SER A 639 10.07 30.90 -17.92
C SER A 639 11.37 30.43 -17.29
N HIS A 640 11.32 29.40 -16.45
CA HIS A 640 12.48 28.98 -15.66
C HIS A 640 13.56 28.29 -16.51
N ASP A 641 13.27 27.84 -17.72
CA ASP A 641 14.26 27.29 -18.66
C ASP A 641 14.90 28.35 -19.60
N ASN A 642 14.50 29.61 -19.49
CA ASN A 642 15.05 30.69 -20.30
C ASN A 642 16.35 31.25 -19.70
N LEU A 643 17.46 30.92 -20.34
CA LEU A 643 18.81 31.36 -19.94
C LEU A 643 19.37 32.52 -20.76
N ASP A 644 18.53 33.25 -21.50
CA ASP A 644 18.96 34.50 -22.13
C ASP A 644 19.55 35.45 -21.09
N SER A 645 20.70 36.06 -21.42
CA SER A 645 21.46 36.87 -20.48
C SER A 645 20.65 38.07 -19.97
N ALA A 646 19.89 38.74 -20.83
CA ALA A 646 19.10 39.90 -20.42
C ALA A 646 17.93 39.48 -19.51
N TYR A 647 17.28 38.35 -19.82
CA TYR A 647 16.19 37.79 -19.02
C TYR A 647 16.66 37.35 -17.62
N VAL A 648 17.76 36.59 -17.54
CA VAL A 648 18.33 36.16 -16.26
C VAL A 648 18.80 37.35 -15.43
N GLN A 649 19.43 38.35 -16.07
CA GLN A 649 19.90 39.55 -15.35
C GLN A 649 18.75 40.40 -14.80
N LEU A 650 17.63 40.52 -15.52
CA LEU A 650 16.42 41.16 -14.99
C LEU A 650 15.99 40.47 -13.69
N TRP A 651 15.76 39.16 -13.73
CA TRP A 651 15.28 38.43 -12.57
C TRP A 651 16.28 38.40 -11.41
N ARG A 652 17.58 38.32 -11.71
CA ARG A 652 18.63 38.44 -10.69
C ARG A 652 18.58 39.79 -9.98
N ARG A 653 18.39 40.90 -10.71
CA ARG A 653 18.29 42.25 -10.11
C ARG A 653 17.05 42.38 -9.22
N VAL A 654 15.91 41.90 -9.69
CA VAL A 654 14.66 41.93 -8.91
C VAL A 654 14.77 41.05 -7.66
N ALA A 655 15.30 39.82 -7.78
CA ALA A 655 15.50 38.90 -6.65
C ALA A 655 16.50 39.40 -5.63
N SER A 656 17.61 40.01 -6.07
CA SER A 656 18.55 40.64 -5.15
C SER A 656 17.87 41.79 -4.38
N TYR A 657 17.09 42.61 -5.08
CA TYR A 657 16.37 43.75 -4.47
C TYR A 657 15.30 43.31 -3.45
N ALA A 658 14.55 42.25 -3.76
CA ALA A 658 13.59 41.64 -2.83
C ALA A 658 14.30 41.05 -1.60
N LYS A 659 15.39 40.31 -1.82
CA LYS A 659 16.20 39.70 -0.75
C LYS A 659 16.77 40.72 0.22
N GLU A 660 17.25 41.86 -0.26
CA GLU A 660 17.73 42.97 0.58
C GLU A 660 16.66 43.51 1.54
N ARG A 661 15.37 43.27 1.25
CA ARG A 661 14.21 43.64 2.06
C ARG A 661 13.58 42.46 2.81
N GLY A 662 14.24 41.31 2.82
CA GLY A 662 13.75 40.11 3.50
C GLY A 662 12.57 39.42 2.81
N ILE A 663 12.33 39.71 1.53
CA ILE A 663 11.26 39.11 0.73
C ILE A 663 11.84 37.99 -0.13
N VAL A 664 11.31 36.78 0.02
CA VAL A 664 11.61 35.67 -0.90
C VAL A 664 10.78 35.82 -2.16
N MET A 665 11.31 35.40 -3.32
CA MET A 665 10.56 35.54 -4.56
C MET A 665 10.65 34.34 -5.49
N GLY A 666 9.63 34.22 -6.33
CA GLY A 666 9.56 33.32 -7.45
C GLY A 666 8.38 33.67 -8.33
N GLY A 667 7.96 32.73 -9.19
CA GLY A 667 6.87 33.01 -10.11
C GLY A 667 6.20 31.77 -10.66
N TYR A 668 4.99 32.00 -11.14
CA TYR A 668 4.15 31.02 -11.80
C TYR A 668 4.76 30.56 -13.12
N GLU A 669 4.79 29.25 -13.35
CA GLU A 669 4.99 28.66 -14.67
C GLU A 669 4.00 27.51 -14.92
N LEU A 670 3.27 27.57 -16.04
CA LEU A 670 2.57 26.40 -16.57
C LEU A 670 3.61 25.51 -17.26
N GLN A 671 4.19 24.62 -16.47
CA GLN A 671 5.37 23.83 -16.79
C GLN A 671 5.04 22.76 -17.84
N VAL A 672 4.06 21.90 -17.55
CA VAL A 672 3.81 20.65 -18.28
C VAL A 672 2.52 20.65 -19.10
N ALA A 673 1.43 21.17 -18.54
CA ALA A 673 0.09 20.92 -19.07
C ALA A 673 -0.38 21.91 -20.14
N SER A 674 -1.27 21.43 -21.01
CA SER A 674 -2.09 22.22 -21.94
C SER A 674 -1.35 23.20 -22.87
N ARG A 675 -0.06 22.96 -23.12
CA ARG A 675 0.78 23.81 -23.99
C ARG A 675 1.45 23.08 -25.15
N GLY A 676 1.69 21.77 -25.03
CA GLY A 676 2.50 20.98 -25.97
C GLY A 676 3.92 21.54 -26.16
N ARG A 677 4.95 20.69 -26.13
CA ARG A 677 6.34 21.09 -26.42
C ARG A 677 6.90 20.39 -27.66
N GLY A 678 6.06 19.64 -28.38
CA GLY A 678 6.42 18.96 -29.62
C GLY A 678 6.19 17.46 -29.51
N LYS A 679 5.82 16.84 -30.64
CA LYS A 679 5.45 15.42 -30.73
C LYS A 679 6.53 14.45 -30.22
N GLU A 680 7.78 14.90 -30.15
CA GLU A 680 8.95 14.14 -29.70
C GLU A 680 9.00 13.96 -28.18
N VAL A 681 8.33 14.84 -27.42
CA VAL A 681 8.36 14.85 -25.94
C VAL A 681 6.98 14.84 -25.31
N ASP A 682 5.97 15.14 -26.11
CA ASP A 682 4.57 15.20 -25.71
C ASP A 682 4.00 13.82 -25.34
N CYS A 683 3.10 13.78 -24.35
CA CYS A 683 2.39 12.56 -23.99
C CYS A 683 1.64 11.97 -25.19
N ILE A 684 1.73 10.65 -25.35
CA ILE A 684 1.01 9.89 -26.38
C ILE A 684 -0.26 9.30 -25.76
N HIS A 685 -1.42 9.66 -26.33
CA HIS A 685 -2.72 9.23 -25.85
C HIS A 685 -2.87 7.70 -26.03
N PRO A 686 -3.22 6.94 -24.98
CA PRO A 686 -3.28 5.48 -25.03
C PRO A 686 -4.16 4.89 -26.14
N GLU A 687 -5.32 5.49 -26.39
CA GLU A 687 -6.28 4.96 -27.38
C GLU A 687 -5.97 5.35 -28.83
N THR A 688 -5.36 6.52 -29.07
CA THR A 688 -5.16 7.03 -30.43
C THR A 688 -3.76 6.77 -30.96
N GLY A 689 -2.79 6.48 -30.08
CA GLY A 689 -1.39 6.31 -30.42
C GLY A 689 -0.73 7.59 -30.97
N LYS A 690 -1.33 8.76 -30.73
CA LYS A 690 -0.87 10.08 -31.21
C LYS A 690 -0.67 11.03 -30.03
N PRO A 691 0.11 12.12 -30.20
CA PRO A 691 0.20 13.16 -29.18
C PRO A 691 -1.19 13.60 -28.71
N GLY A 692 -1.39 13.56 -27.40
CA GLY A 692 -2.60 14.02 -26.73
C GLY A 692 -2.68 13.51 -25.30
N SER A 693 -3.39 14.24 -24.46
CA SER A 693 -3.76 13.84 -23.11
C SER A 693 -5.18 14.29 -22.79
N LEU A 694 -5.65 14.02 -21.57
CA LEU A 694 -7.02 14.35 -21.19
C LEU A 694 -7.27 15.87 -21.13
N PHE A 695 -6.28 16.65 -20.71
CA PHE A 695 -6.38 18.11 -20.55
C PHE A 695 -5.73 18.89 -21.70
N GLY A 696 -5.80 18.34 -22.91
CA GLY A 696 -5.21 18.91 -24.12
C GLY A 696 -3.89 18.23 -24.45
N GLN A 697 -2.81 19.01 -24.57
CA GLN A 697 -1.48 18.48 -24.87
C GLN A 697 -0.51 18.79 -23.73
N SER A 698 -0.13 17.73 -23.02
CA SER A 698 0.90 17.78 -21.97
C SER A 698 2.20 17.16 -22.44
N VAL A 699 3.30 17.58 -21.81
CA VAL A 699 4.63 16.98 -21.97
C VAL A 699 4.73 15.72 -21.13
N CYS A 700 5.37 14.68 -21.66
CA CYS A 700 5.76 13.54 -20.83
C CYS A 700 7.02 13.92 -20.04
N ILE A 701 6.91 14.00 -18.71
CA ILE A 701 8.05 14.29 -17.82
C ILE A 701 9.12 13.17 -17.90
N ALA A 702 8.74 11.98 -18.37
CA ALA A 702 9.65 10.86 -18.62
C ALA A 702 10.21 10.83 -20.07
N SER A 703 10.04 11.91 -20.84
CA SER A 703 10.68 12.07 -22.16
C SER A 703 12.05 12.76 -22.06
N GLN A 704 12.74 12.93 -23.19
CA GLN A 704 14.00 13.70 -23.25
C GLN A 704 13.83 15.17 -22.81
N TRP A 705 12.59 15.69 -22.74
CA TRP A 705 12.33 17.03 -22.25
C TRP A 705 12.95 17.28 -20.87
N LYS A 706 12.86 16.30 -19.95
CA LYS A 706 13.41 16.43 -18.60
C LYS A 706 14.92 16.68 -18.60
N ASP A 707 15.63 16.05 -19.53
CA ASP A 707 17.09 16.13 -19.66
C ASP A 707 17.55 17.50 -20.18
N THR A 708 16.62 18.31 -20.70
CA THR A 708 16.88 19.66 -21.20
C THR A 708 16.29 20.75 -20.32
N TYR A 709 15.09 20.55 -19.79
CA TYR A 709 14.38 21.56 -19.00
C TYR A 709 14.94 21.67 -17.59
N TYR A 710 15.00 20.57 -16.82
CA TYR A 710 15.40 20.65 -15.41
C TYR A 710 16.84 21.16 -15.22
N PRO A 711 17.85 20.77 -16.01
CA PRO A 711 19.18 21.37 -15.89
C PRO A 711 19.18 22.89 -16.11
N LYS A 712 18.44 23.39 -17.11
CA LYS A 712 18.31 24.84 -17.36
C LYS A 712 17.54 25.54 -16.24
N MET A 713 16.49 24.91 -15.74
CA MET A 713 15.71 25.37 -14.60
C MET A 713 16.61 25.55 -13.37
N TRP A 714 17.44 24.57 -13.05
CA TRP A 714 18.39 24.67 -11.93
C TRP A 714 19.41 25.77 -12.15
N GLU A 715 19.96 25.89 -13.35
CA GLU A 715 20.89 26.98 -13.69
C GLU A 715 20.22 28.36 -13.57
N PHE A 716 18.94 28.49 -13.94
CA PHE A 716 18.17 29.71 -13.75
C PHE A 716 18.02 30.05 -12.26
N PHE A 717 17.64 29.07 -11.42
CA PHE A 717 17.55 29.28 -9.98
C PHE A 717 18.90 29.70 -9.37
N ASP A 718 19.99 29.03 -9.77
CA ASP A 718 21.35 29.34 -9.29
C ASP A 718 21.80 30.74 -9.70
N LYS A 719 21.42 31.21 -10.90
CA LYS A 719 21.80 32.54 -11.41
C LYS A 719 20.92 33.68 -10.90
N THR A 720 19.65 33.41 -10.60
CA THR A 720 18.68 34.45 -10.20
C THR A 720 18.53 34.58 -8.69
N GLY A 721 18.68 33.48 -7.93
CA GLY A 721 18.46 33.47 -6.49
C GLY A 721 16.99 33.39 -6.06
N PHE A 722 16.11 32.88 -6.93
CA PHE A 722 14.72 32.60 -6.61
C PHE A 722 14.63 31.54 -5.49
N MET A 723 13.63 31.70 -4.61
CA MET A 723 13.45 30.87 -3.41
C MET A 723 12.05 30.24 -3.31
N THR A 724 11.19 30.43 -4.31
CA THR A 724 9.92 29.70 -4.46
C THR A 724 9.74 29.24 -5.88
N TYR A 725 9.10 28.08 -6.08
CA TYR A 725 8.73 27.58 -7.40
C TYR A 725 7.25 27.24 -7.45
N ASN A 726 6.50 28.09 -8.14
CA ASN A 726 5.05 28.00 -8.27
C ASN A 726 4.73 27.26 -9.57
N MET A 727 5.11 25.99 -9.63
CA MET A 727 4.92 25.17 -10.83
C MET A 727 3.48 24.68 -10.93
N ASP A 728 2.97 24.71 -12.16
CA ASP A 728 1.65 24.20 -12.52
C ASP A 728 1.76 23.21 -13.69
N GLY A 729 0.87 22.22 -13.73
CA GLY A 729 0.75 21.25 -14.81
C GLY A 729 1.06 19.79 -14.49
N PRO A 730 2.07 19.42 -13.67
CA PRO A 730 2.34 18.02 -13.31
C PRO A 730 1.15 17.28 -12.69
N TYR A 731 0.24 18.02 -12.04
CA TYR A 731 -0.90 17.48 -11.27
C TYR A 731 -1.86 16.60 -12.03
N HIS A 732 -1.96 16.75 -13.35
CA HIS A 732 -2.82 15.88 -14.15
C HIS A 732 -2.38 14.42 -14.12
N GLY A 733 -1.07 14.16 -13.96
CA GLY A 733 -0.52 12.81 -14.04
C GLY A 733 -0.82 12.14 -15.38
N ASP A 734 -0.78 12.90 -16.48
CA ASP A 734 -1.21 12.40 -17.78
C ASP A 734 -0.43 11.13 -18.20
N PRO A 735 -1.12 10.03 -18.53
CA PRO A 735 -0.47 8.80 -18.97
C PRO A 735 0.19 9.00 -20.34
N CYS A 736 1.25 8.24 -20.61
CA CYS A 736 1.96 8.29 -21.87
C CYS A 736 2.18 6.88 -22.42
N ALA A 737 1.58 6.58 -23.57
CA ALA A 737 1.75 5.29 -24.25
C ALA A 737 2.96 5.22 -25.18
N SER A 738 3.87 6.21 -25.11
CA SER A 738 5.10 6.19 -25.91
C SER A 738 5.98 5.01 -25.51
N THR A 739 6.52 4.30 -26.50
CA THR A 739 7.52 3.23 -26.29
C THR A 739 8.93 3.69 -26.69
N VAL A 740 9.09 4.95 -27.04
CA VAL A 740 10.36 5.53 -27.54
C VAL A 740 10.87 6.67 -26.65
N HIS A 741 10.09 7.12 -25.67
CA HIS A 741 10.58 8.06 -24.67
C HIS A 741 11.63 7.38 -23.79
N PRO A 742 12.74 8.07 -23.46
CA PRO A 742 13.91 7.42 -22.87
C PRO A 742 13.74 6.94 -21.41
N HIS A 743 12.80 7.51 -20.63
CA HIS A 743 12.72 7.26 -19.18
C HIS A 743 11.49 6.47 -18.75
N HIS A 744 10.74 5.91 -19.69
CA HIS A 744 9.69 4.91 -19.43
C HIS A 744 9.59 3.96 -20.63
N THR A 745 9.01 2.78 -20.44
CA THR A 745 9.01 1.70 -21.46
C THR A 745 7.67 1.57 -22.18
N GLY A 746 6.59 2.03 -21.57
CA GLY A 746 5.27 2.01 -22.17
C GLY A 746 4.22 2.69 -21.30
N LEU A 747 2.96 2.30 -21.51
CA LEU A 747 1.84 2.85 -20.76
C LEU A 747 1.93 2.49 -19.28
N GLU A 748 2.21 1.22 -18.97
CA GLU A 748 2.07 0.68 -17.61
C GLU A 748 3.08 1.26 -16.60
N ASP A 749 4.23 1.78 -17.03
CA ASP A 749 5.21 2.44 -16.15
C ASP A 749 5.22 3.97 -16.24
N SER A 750 4.50 4.55 -17.20
CA SER A 750 4.58 5.99 -17.51
C SER A 750 4.30 6.90 -16.32
N GLN A 751 3.18 6.70 -15.60
CA GLN A 751 2.83 7.52 -14.44
C GLN A 751 3.79 7.31 -13.26
N TRP A 752 4.26 6.07 -13.07
CA TRP A 752 5.27 5.75 -12.05
C TRP A 752 6.57 6.50 -12.28
N GLN A 753 7.09 6.50 -13.51
CA GLN A 753 8.34 7.21 -13.84
C GLN A 753 8.18 8.73 -13.78
N GLN A 754 7.04 9.26 -14.24
CA GLN A 754 6.75 10.70 -14.14
C GLN A 754 6.64 11.16 -12.68
N TRP A 755 5.97 10.38 -11.81
CA TRP A 755 5.86 10.67 -10.38
C TRP A 755 7.24 10.69 -9.72
N LYS A 756 8.08 9.68 -9.97
CA LYS A 756 9.45 9.64 -9.42
C LYS A 756 10.25 10.88 -9.80
N THR A 757 10.22 11.30 -11.07
CA THR A 757 10.91 12.53 -11.49
C THR A 757 10.33 13.77 -10.81
N GLN A 758 9.01 13.86 -10.60
CA GLN A 758 8.42 14.96 -9.87
C GLN A 758 8.87 14.99 -8.40
N VAL A 759 8.92 13.82 -7.74
CA VAL A 759 9.43 13.67 -6.37
C VAL A 759 10.90 14.08 -6.28
N GLU A 760 11.75 13.67 -7.23
CA GLU A 760 13.15 14.09 -7.30
C GLU A 760 13.30 15.61 -7.34
N VAL A 761 12.46 16.30 -8.13
CA VAL A 761 12.45 17.76 -8.22
C VAL A 761 12.01 18.40 -6.90
N ILE A 762 10.95 17.90 -6.26
CA ILE A 762 10.45 18.44 -4.98
C ILE A 762 11.50 18.24 -3.87
N HIS A 763 12.15 17.08 -3.82
CA HIS A 763 13.22 16.81 -2.85
C HIS A 763 14.42 17.73 -3.07
N GLU A 764 14.77 18.04 -4.32
CA GLU A 764 15.84 19.00 -4.62
C GLU A 764 15.46 20.44 -4.24
N LEU A 765 14.20 20.85 -4.44
CA LEU A 765 13.69 22.14 -3.94
C LEU A 765 13.78 22.21 -2.40
N GLN A 766 13.45 21.12 -1.72
CA GLN A 766 13.56 21.04 -0.27
C GLN A 766 15.02 21.13 0.22
N ARG A 767 15.94 20.42 -0.45
CA ARG A 767 17.40 20.52 -0.20
C ARG A 767 17.91 21.96 -0.39
N ARG A 768 17.34 22.68 -1.35
CA ARG A 768 17.63 24.10 -1.65
C ARG A 768 16.93 25.08 -0.72
N VAL A 769 16.17 24.61 0.26
CA VAL A 769 15.49 25.43 1.28
C VAL A 769 14.42 26.36 0.63
N MET A 770 13.81 25.92 -0.47
CA MET A 770 12.79 26.70 -1.21
C MET A 770 11.38 26.48 -0.65
N TYR A 771 10.49 27.44 -0.86
CA TYR A 771 9.05 27.30 -0.61
C TYR A 771 8.36 26.70 -1.85
N ILE A 772 7.40 25.79 -1.66
CA ILE A 772 6.85 24.96 -2.75
C ILE A 772 5.30 25.02 -2.73
N PRO A 773 4.69 26.06 -3.33
CA PRO A 773 3.24 26.14 -3.53
C PRO A 773 2.86 25.56 -4.89
N ILE A 774 2.24 24.39 -4.91
CA ILE A 774 1.80 23.71 -6.14
C ILE A 774 0.34 23.25 -6.02
N PRO A 775 -0.44 23.16 -7.10
CA PRO A 775 -1.86 22.77 -7.03
C PRO A 775 -2.05 21.29 -6.69
N ASP A 776 -1.02 20.47 -6.84
CA ASP A 776 -1.00 19.04 -6.54
C ASP A 776 -1.15 18.69 -5.05
N TRP A 777 -1.13 17.39 -4.72
CA TRP A 777 -1.17 16.85 -3.35
C TRP A 777 0.08 16.01 -3.00
N TYR A 778 1.27 16.59 -3.11
CA TYR A 778 2.59 16.01 -2.77
C TYR A 778 3.07 16.39 -1.36
N PHE A 779 2.17 16.61 -0.39
CA PHE A 779 2.57 17.01 0.97
C PHE A 779 3.54 16.03 1.62
N LEU A 780 3.33 14.72 1.46
CA LEU A 780 4.21 13.68 1.99
C LEU A 780 5.55 13.55 1.24
N ASN A 781 5.77 14.32 0.17
CA ASN A 781 7.04 14.45 -0.56
C ASN A 781 7.70 15.83 -0.42
N GLY A 782 7.15 16.75 0.38
CA GLY A 782 7.76 18.06 0.59
C GLY A 782 7.02 19.26 0.02
N GLN A 783 5.78 19.16 -0.47
CA GLN A 783 5.00 20.35 -0.82
C GLN A 783 4.63 21.18 0.42
N CYS A 784 4.59 22.51 0.30
CA CYS A 784 4.21 23.42 1.40
C CYS A 784 2.71 23.75 1.40
N SER A 785 2.15 24.13 0.24
CA SER A 785 0.73 24.51 0.13
C SER A 785 0.10 24.12 -1.21
N THR A 786 -1.22 23.93 -1.19
CA THR A 786 -2.14 23.79 -2.33
C THR A 786 -3.30 24.79 -2.20
N GLY A 787 -4.23 24.86 -3.15
CA GLY A 787 -5.43 25.69 -3.01
C GLY A 787 -6.28 25.26 -1.81
N MET A 788 -6.75 26.22 -1.00
CA MET A 788 -7.67 25.91 0.11
C MET A 788 -8.92 25.19 -0.41
N GLY A 789 -9.48 25.79 -1.46
CA GLY A 789 -10.55 25.33 -2.32
C GLY A 789 -10.88 26.50 -3.25
N TYR A 790 -10.96 26.29 -4.56
CA TYR A 790 -11.36 27.34 -5.48
C TYR A 790 -11.88 26.76 -6.79
N ARG A 791 -12.71 27.54 -7.47
CA ARG A 791 -13.02 27.36 -8.89
C ARG A 791 -12.53 28.60 -9.61
N GLU A 792 -11.72 28.50 -10.66
CA GLU A 792 -11.16 29.68 -11.35
C GLU A 792 -12.22 30.72 -11.73
N ALA A 793 -13.41 30.27 -12.17
CA ALA A 793 -14.54 31.15 -12.48
C ALA A 793 -14.98 32.05 -11.30
N SER A 794 -14.72 31.65 -10.05
CA SER A 794 -15.01 32.46 -8.86
C SER A 794 -14.21 33.76 -8.80
N ALA A 795 -13.07 33.83 -9.50
CA ALA A 795 -12.27 35.04 -9.62
C ALA A 795 -12.94 36.18 -10.39
N ASN A 796 -14.04 35.90 -11.10
CA ASN A 796 -14.83 36.91 -11.82
C ASN A 796 -16.06 37.39 -11.03
N LEU A 797 -16.25 36.93 -9.80
CA LEU A 797 -17.37 37.35 -8.93
C LEU A 797 -17.06 38.68 -8.24
N THR A 798 -18.08 39.34 -7.68
CA THR A 798 -17.86 40.58 -6.91
C THR A 798 -17.10 40.29 -5.61
N PRO A 799 -16.36 41.26 -5.04
CA PRO A 799 -15.68 41.10 -3.76
C PRO A 799 -16.56 40.53 -2.63
N GLN A 800 -17.81 40.99 -2.52
CA GLN A 800 -18.77 40.46 -1.53
C GLN A 800 -19.10 38.97 -1.75
N GLN A 801 -19.28 38.54 -3.00
CA GLN A 801 -19.51 37.12 -3.32
C GLN A 801 -18.26 36.29 -3.01
N GLN A 802 -17.09 36.79 -3.39
CA GLN A 802 -15.80 36.14 -3.09
C GLN A 802 -15.56 36.01 -1.59
N LEU A 803 -15.97 37.00 -0.77
CA LEU A 803 -15.81 36.95 0.68
C LEU A 803 -16.53 35.74 1.30
N LEU A 804 -17.84 35.60 1.05
CA LEU A 804 -18.62 34.51 1.65
C LEU A 804 -18.22 33.14 1.09
N LEU A 805 -17.94 33.05 -0.22
CA LEU A 805 -17.43 31.82 -0.84
C LEU A 805 -16.06 31.44 -0.27
N GLY A 806 -15.16 32.42 -0.11
CA GLY A 806 -13.86 32.20 0.51
C GLY A 806 -13.97 31.67 1.93
N ARG A 807 -14.95 32.16 2.71
CA ARG A 807 -15.22 31.62 4.05
C ARG A 807 -15.71 30.17 4.02
N GLN A 808 -16.51 29.80 3.02
CA GLN A 808 -16.92 28.41 2.80
C GLN A 808 -15.74 27.54 2.36
N TYR A 809 -14.86 28.03 1.48
CA TYR A 809 -13.67 27.29 1.06
C TYR A 809 -12.71 27.04 2.22
N ILE A 810 -12.51 28.03 3.09
CA ILE A 810 -11.76 27.87 4.34
C ILE A 810 -12.41 26.78 5.20
N TYR A 811 -13.71 26.91 5.51
CA TYR A 811 -14.43 25.93 6.32
C TYR A 811 -14.36 24.51 5.74
N ASP A 812 -14.54 24.35 4.44
CA ASP A 812 -14.55 23.04 3.79
C ASP A 812 -13.13 22.46 3.67
N GLY A 813 -12.13 23.29 3.37
CA GLY A 813 -10.73 22.89 3.19
C GLY A 813 -10.03 22.51 4.50
N THR A 814 -10.35 23.18 5.61
CA THR A 814 -9.69 22.98 6.91
C THR A 814 -10.12 21.71 7.65
N TRP A 815 -11.04 20.93 7.09
CA TRP A 815 -11.30 19.55 7.55
C TRP A 815 -10.11 18.62 7.32
N HIS A 816 -9.29 18.86 6.30
CA HIS A 816 -8.14 18.00 5.98
C HIS A 816 -6.82 18.78 5.93
N LYS A 817 -6.88 20.08 5.67
CA LYS A 817 -5.72 20.97 5.63
C LYS A 817 -5.54 21.66 6.97
N ILE A 818 -4.29 21.77 7.44
CA ILE A 818 -3.95 22.81 8.43
C ILE A 818 -3.95 24.16 7.70
N PRO A 819 -4.21 25.29 8.38
CA PRO A 819 -4.41 26.54 7.66
C PRO A 819 -3.33 26.90 6.63
N PRO A 820 -2.02 26.81 6.92
CA PRO A 820 -0.99 27.18 5.94
C PRO A 820 -0.90 26.25 4.72
N MET A 821 -1.45 25.03 4.77
CA MET A 821 -1.50 24.12 3.61
C MET A 821 -2.42 24.64 2.51
N GLY A 822 -3.38 25.53 2.82
CA GLY A 822 -4.33 26.06 1.86
C GLY A 822 -4.03 27.52 1.54
N TRP A 823 -3.81 27.88 0.27
CA TRP A 823 -3.72 29.27 -0.13
C TRP A 823 -5.09 29.87 -0.46
N MET A 824 -5.20 31.18 -0.25
CA MET A 824 -6.31 32.04 -0.68
C MET A 824 -5.75 33.31 -1.32
N THR A 825 -6.47 33.87 -2.29
CA THR A 825 -6.07 35.09 -2.98
C THR A 825 -7.06 36.21 -2.74
N LEU A 826 -6.56 37.34 -2.23
CA LEU A 826 -7.31 38.60 -2.18
C LEU A 826 -7.02 39.38 -3.45
N GLN A 827 -8.05 39.63 -4.25
CA GLN A 827 -7.91 40.32 -5.54
C GLN A 827 -8.16 41.82 -5.39
N LEU A 828 -7.11 42.62 -5.55
CA LEU A 828 -7.20 44.07 -5.69
C LEU A 828 -7.54 44.48 -7.13
N VAL A 829 -7.12 43.66 -8.09
CA VAL A 829 -7.45 43.77 -9.52
C VAL A 829 -8.02 42.43 -10.00
N GLY A 830 -8.95 42.48 -10.95
CA GLY A 830 -9.58 41.27 -11.47
C GLY A 830 -8.58 40.30 -12.12
N PHE A 831 -8.86 39.00 -12.04
CA PHE A 831 -7.98 37.96 -12.59
C PHE A 831 -8.11 37.82 -14.11
N TYR A 832 -9.34 37.69 -14.63
CA TYR A 832 -9.64 37.54 -16.06
C TYR A 832 -10.38 38.73 -16.66
N THR A 833 -10.61 39.79 -15.87
CA THR A 833 -11.43 40.93 -16.28
C THR A 833 -10.93 42.22 -15.65
N ASN A 834 -11.08 43.31 -16.41
CA ASN A 834 -10.84 44.68 -15.93
C ASN A 834 -12.15 45.37 -15.49
N ASP A 835 -13.22 44.59 -15.26
CA ASP A 835 -14.48 45.13 -14.74
C ASP A 835 -14.25 45.72 -13.34
N PRO A 836 -14.54 47.02 -13.12
CA PRO A 836 -14.31 47.68 -11.83
C PRO A 836 -15.13 47.09 -10.68
N ARG A 837 -16.14 46.25 -10.96
CA ARG A 837 -16.94 45.55 -9.93
C ARG A 837 -16.26 44.31 -9.35
N VAL A 838 -15.18 43.82 -9.98
CA VAL A 838 -14.50 42.56 -9.61
C VAL A 838 -13.20 42.83 -8.82
N GLY A 839 -12.64 44.04 -8.91
CA GLY A 839 -11.48 44.48 -8.13
C GLY A 839 -11.84 45.46 -7.00
N LEU A 840 -10.80 46.03 -6.40
CA LEU A 840 -10.88 47.04 -5.33
C LEU A 840 -10.20 48.37 -5.69
N GLU A 841 -9.66 48.53 -6.91
CA GLU A 841 -9.08 49.79 -7.37
C GLU A 841 -10.15 50.82 -7.75
N PRO A 842 -10.01 52.12 -7.39
CA PRO A 842 -9.00 52.68 -6.47
C PRO A 842 -9.17 52.19 -5.03
N LEU A 843 -8.06 51.87 -4.36
CA LEU A 843 -8.08 51.20 -3.05
C LEU A 843 -8.65 52.11 -1.95
N CYS A 844 -8.34 53.41 -1.99
CA CYS A 844 -8.84 54.38 -1.02
C CYS A 844 -10.37 54.56 -1.04
N GLU A 845 -11.04 54.20 -2.14
CA GLU A 845 -12.50 54.24 -2.27
C GLU A 845 -13.17 52.93 -1.79
N ASN A 846 -12.37 51.90 -1.46
CA ASN A 846 -12.84 50.56 -1.12
C ASN A 846 -12.28 50.03 0.22
N LEU A 847 -11.87 50.91 1.14
CA LEU A 847 -11.22 50.57 2.42
C LEU A 847 -12.00 49.52 3.22
N ASP A 848 -13.31 49.69 3.41
CA ASP A 848 -14.14 48.75 4.18
C ASP A 848 -14.13 47.33 3.57
N ARG A 849 -14.20 47.25 2.22
CA ARG A 849 -14.18 45.97 1.50
C ARG A 849 -12.80 45.32 1.53
N TYR A 850 -11.75 46.12 1.50
CA TYR A 850 -10.39 45.64 1.65
C TYR A 850 -10.19 45.09 3.08
N GLU A 851 -10.63 45.83 4.10
CA GLU A 851 -10.52 45.42 5.50
C GLU A 851 -11.21 44.07 5.74
N GLN A 852 -12.47 43.94 5.30
CA GLN A 852 -13.28 42.73 5.48
C GLN A 852 -12.66 41.48 4.85
N GLN A 853 -12.07 41.61 3.66
CA GLN A 853 -11.39 40.48 3.01
C GLN A 853 -10.05 40.17 3.69
N LEU A 854 -9.29 41.20 4.03
CA LEU A 854 -7.97 41.05 4.63
C LEU A 854 -8.04 40.34 5.98
N ILE A 855 -8.94 40.80 6.87
CA ILE A 855 -9.13 40.18 8.19
C ILE A 855 -9.62 38.74 8.10
N GLN A 856 -10.48 38.41 7.12
CA GLN A 856 -10.95 37.04 6.95
C GLN A 856 -9.81 36.09 6.58
N PHE A 857 -8.99 36.46 5.59
CA PHE A 857 -7.93 35.57 5.13
C PHE A 857 -6.80 35.46 6.15
N LEU A 858 -6.34 36.59 6.72
CA LEU A 858 -5.35 36.56 7.80
C LEU A 858 -5.90 35.82 9.03
N GLY A 859 -7.14 36.10 9.40
CA GLY A 859 -7.82 35.45 10.52
C GLY A 859 -8.02 33.96 10.33
N SER A 860 -8.00 33.44 9.09
CA SER A 860 -8.09 32.01 8.84
C SER A 860 -6.76 31.26 8.95
N GLY A 861 -5.62 31.96 8.93
CA GLY A 861 -4.30 31.33 8.91
C GLY A 861 -3.84 30.76 7.57
N CYS A 862 -4.64 30.93 6.50
CA CYS A 862 -4.30 30.46 5.17
C CYS A 862 -3.02 31.11 4.63
N HIS A 863 -2.36 30.46 3.66
CA HIS A 863 -1.33 31.12 2.87
C HIS A 863 -1.98 32.21 2.00
N LEU A 864 -1.90 33.47 2.43
CA LEU A 864 -2.56 34.59 1.76
C LEU A 864 -1.68 35.21 0.68
N THR A 865 -2.21 35.31 -0.54
CA THR A 865 -1.66 36.17 -1.60
C THR A 865 -2.55 37.41 -1.81
N ILE A 866 -2.00 38.60 -1.60
CA ILE A 866 -2.66 39.88 -1.98
C ILE A 866 -2.23 40.23 -3.40
N ARG A 867 -3.15 40.10 -4.37
CA ARG A 867 -2.86 40.29 -5.80
C ARG A 867 -3.27 41.68 -6.29
N GLY A 868 -2.33 42.45 -6.82
CA GLY A 868 -2.57 43.82 -7.31
C GLY A 868 -1.42 44.42 -8.11
N ASN A 869 -1.62 45.63 -8.64
CA ASN A 869 -0.53 46.44 -9.23
C ASN A 869 0.21 47.26 -8.16
N ARG A 870 -0.43 47.45 -7.01
CA ARG A 870 0.04 48.10 -5.78
C ARG A 870 -0.76 47.54 -4.60
N LEU A 871 -0.27 47.70 -3.39
CA LEU A 871 -0.88 47.24 -2.14
C LEU A 871 -1.58 48.37 -1.38
N TYR A 872 -1.15 49.62 -1.59
CA TYR A 872 -1.82 50.84 -1.11
C TYR A 872 -1.60 52.01 -2.08
N ASP A 873 -2.51 52.99 -2.02
CA ASP A 873 -2.52 54.20 -2.83
C ASP A 873 -2.51 55.51 -2.03
N THR A 874 -2.81 55.43 -0.74
CA THR A 874 -2.85 56.55 0.21
C THR A 874 -2.26 56.13 1.57
N PRO A 875 -1.84 57.06 2.43
CA PRO A 875 -1.44 56.76 3.81
C PRO A 875 -2.51 56.00 4.61
N GLU A 876 -3.78 56.30 4.38
CA GLU A 876 -4.93 55.66 5.03
C GLU A 876 -5.04 54.19 4.62
N THR A 877 -4.93 53.89 3.32
CA THR A 877 -4.89 52.50 2.82
C THR A 877 -3.70 51.75 3.42
N LYS A 878 -2.50 52.39 3.47
CA LYS A 878 -1.31 51.78 4.08
C LYS A 878 -1.54 51.44 5.55
N GLN A 879 -2.10 52.37 6.32
CA GLN A 879 -2.36 52.18 7.75
C GLN A 879 -3.32 51.00 8.00
N LEU A 880 -4.38 50.89 7.20
CA LEU A 880 -5.33 49.79 7.26
C LEU A 880 -4.67 48.44 7.02
N VAL A 881 -3.87 48.32 5.97
CA VAL A 881 -3.20 47.05 5.63
C VAL A 881 -2.15 46.71 6.69
N SER A 882 -1.32 47.68 7.10
CA SER A 882 -0.32 47.49 8.15
C SER A 882 -0.93 47.02 9.47
N LYS A 883 -2.08 47.57 9.88
CA LYS A 883 -2.80 47.15 11.10
C LYS A 883 -3.04 45.65 11.11
N TRP A 884 -3.62 45.10 10.05
CA TRP A 884 -3.99 43.68 10.01
C TRP A 884 -2.81 42.76 9.75
N ILE A 885 -1.83 43.17 8.95
CA ILE A 885 -0.59 42.40 8.76
C ILE A 885 0.16 42.28 10.10
N ASN A 886 0.26 43.36 10.87
CA ASN A 886 0.90 43.32 12.19
C ASN A 886 0.11 42.47 13.19
N TRP A 887 -1.23 42.57 13.19
CA TRP A 887 -2.09 41.71 14.01
C TRP A 887 -1.88 40.23 13.71
N PHE A 888 -1.80 39.84 12.43
CA PHE A 888 -1.50 38.46 12.06
C PHE A 888 -0.13 38.01 12.57
N LYS A 889 0.89 38.85 12.42
CA LYS A 889 2.26 38.53 12.85
C LYS A 889 2.37 38.40 14.36
N GLU A 890 1.62 39.21 15.12
CA GLU A 890 1.54 39.13 16.58
C GLU A 890 0.93 37.80 17.04
N TYR A 891 -0.15 37.35 16.39
CA TYR A 891 -0.90 36.14 16.77
C TYR A 891 -0.68 34.96 15.82
N ARG A 892 0.44 34.95 15.09
CA ARG A 892 0.71 33.97 14.02
C ARG A 892 0.68 32.53 14.55
N ASP A 893 1.16 32.30 15.76
CA ASP A 893 1.21 30.98 16.39
C ASP A 893 -0.19 30.35 16.56
N ILE A 894 -1.17 31.11 17.05
CA ILE A 894 -2.55 30.63 17.19
C ILE A 894 -3.32 30.69 15.86
N LEU A 895 -3.13 31.72 15.03
CA LEU A 895 -3.83 31.85 13.75
C LEU A 895 -3.44 30.78 12.73
N THR A 896 -2.23 30.23 12.81
CA THR A 896 -1.79 29.10 11.97
C THR A 896 -2.06 27.73 12.60
N SER A 897 -2.69 27.69 13.78
CA SER A 897 -3.09 26.45 14.47
C SER A 897 -4.44 25.92 13.98
N ASP A 898 -4.84 24.75 14.47
CA ASP A 898 -6.02 24.04 13.97
C ASP A 898 -7.32 24.82 14.19
N ILE A 899 -8.23 24.76 13.22
CA ILE A 899 -9.57 25.34 13.30
C ILE A 899 -10.58 24.26 13.71
N ILE A 900 -11.45 24.58 14.66
CA ILE A 900 -12.63 23.79 15.03
C ILE A 900 -13.86 24.32 14.30
N HIS A 901 -14.62 23.43 13.67
CA HIS A 901 -15.74 23.80 12.80
C HIS A 901 -17.02 24.01 13.61
N VAL A 902 -17.42 25.27 13.81
CA VAL A 902 -18.65 25.63 14.54
C VAL A 902 -19.89 25.49 13.64
N SER A 903 -19.90 26.17 12.50
CA SER A 903 -20.97 26.09 11.51
C SER A 903 -20.47 26.53 10.14
N ARG A 904 -20.89 25.82 9.09
CA ARG A 904 -20.57 26.22 7.72
C ARG A 904 -21.25 27.56 7.39
N PRO A 905 -20.53 28.55 6.83
CA PRO A 905 -21.10 29.87 6.52
C PRO A 905 -22.32 29.81 5.62
N THR A 906 -23.39 30.55 5.98
CA THR A 906 -24.65 30.58 5.23
C THR A 906 -25.06 31.98 4.75
N GLY A 907 -24.39 33.03 5.23
CA GLY A 907 -24.77 34.42 4.96
C GLY A 907 -26.04 34.89 5.68
N ARG A 908 -26.59 34.09 6.61
CA ARG A 908 -27.85 34.39 7.32
C ARG A 908 -27.69 34.75 8.80
N ASP A 909 -26.51 34.52 9.37
CA ASP A 909 -26.19 34.70 10.79
C ASP A 909 -24.67 34.91 10.94
N LEU A 910 -24.20 35.11 12.17
CA LEU A 910 -22.77 35.19 12.48
C LEU A 910 -22.03 33.91 12.07
N ASP A 911 -20.94 34.09 11.34
CA ASP A 911 -19.99 33.03 11.03
C ASP A 911 -18.82 33.07 12.03
N CYS A 912 -18.23 31.93 12.34
CA CYS A 912 -17.22 31.82 13.40
C CYS A 912 -16.07 30.90 12.99
N MET A 913 -14.84 31.36 13.24
CA MET A 913 -13.63 30.54 13.21
C MET A 913 -13.10 30.41 14.64
N VAL A 914 -12.75 29.19 15.05
CA VAL A 914 -12.19 28.93 16.37
C VAL A 914 -10.86 28.21 16.20
N HIS A 915 -9.75 28.94 16.36
CA HIS A 915 -8.42 28.34 16.42
C HIS A 915 -8.19 27.74 17.81
N VAL A 916 -7.53 26.59 17.85
CA VAL A 916 -7.16 25.90 19.09
C VAL A 916 -5.73 25.39 19.02
N ASN A 917 -5.00 25.54 20.13
CA ASN A 917 -3.70 24.92 20.32
C ASN A 917 -3.39 24.76 21.83
N PRO A 918 -3.46 23.53 22.36
CA PRO A 918 -3.30 23.30 23.80
C PRO A 918 -1.85 23.47 24.29
N PHE A 919 -0.88 23.62 23.38
CA PHE A 919 0.56 23.60 23.67
C PHE A 919 1.24 24.97 23.65
N ILE A 920 0.48 26.05 23.47
CA ILE A 920 0.98 27.43 23.45
C ILE A 920 0.26 28.29 24.50
N LYS A 921 0.72 29.54 24.64
CA LYS A 921 0.16 30.49 25.62
C LYS A 921 -1.30 30.85 25.30
N HIS A 922 -1.55 31.31 24.08
CA HIS A 922 -2.90 31.63 23.60
C HIS A 922 -3.55 30.36 23.08
N LYS A 923 -4.25 29.63 23.97
CA LYS A 923 -4.74 28.29 23.65
C LYS A 923 -5.94 28.28 22.72
N GLY A 924 -6.62 29.41 22.55
CA GLY A 924 -7.65 29.59 21.54
C GLY A 924 -7.75 31.01 21.01
N MET A 925 -8.25 31.16 19.79
CA MET A 925 -8.70 32.44 19.25
C MET A 925 -10.04 32.25 18.54
N VAL A 926 -11.00 33.10 18.85
CA VAL A 926 -12.33 33.13 18.22
C VAL A 926 -12.42 34.35 17.36
N ILE A 927 -12.84 34.18 16.10
CA ILE A 927 -13.09 35.29 15.17
C ILE A 927 -14.52 35.15 14.66
N VAL A 928 -15.31 36.19 14.88
CA VAL A 928 -16.75 36.22 14.57
C VAL A 928 -17.00 37.28 13.52
N PHE A 929 -17.62 36.87 12.42
CA PHE A 929 -17.96 37.73 11.29
C PHE A 929 -19.47 37.86 11.17
N ASN A 930 -19.96 39.07 10.92
CA ASN A 930 -21.36 39.28 10.59
C ASN A 930 -21.51 39.53 9.08
N PRO A 931 -21.90 38.55 8.26
CA PRO A 931 -22.10 38.76 6.83
C PRO A 931 -23.38 39.54 6.47
N THR A 932 -24.22 39.89 7.47
CA THR A 932 -25.53 40.50 7.25
C THR A 932 -25.48 42.03 7.29
N ASP A 933 -26.58 42.66 6.87
CA ASP A 933 -26.80 44.10 6.85
C ASP A 933 -27.41 44.65 8.15
N ARG A 934 -27.47 43.83 9.22
CA ARG A 934 -28.00 44.22 10.53
C ARG A 934 -27.05 43.82 11.65
N ASP A 935 -27.10 44.56 12.75
CA ASP A 935 -26.39 44.19 13.96
C ASP A 935 -26.97 42.89 14.54
N ILE A 936 -26.10 42.01 15.03
CA ILE A 936 -26.49 40.75 15.67
C ILE A 936 -25.85 40.67 17.05
N THR A 937 -26.69 40.53 18.06
CA THR A 937 -26.30 40.19 19.43
C THR A 937 -26.85 38.82 19.78
N LYS A 938 -25.99 37.88 20.13
CA LYS A 938 -26.39 36.54 20.58
C LYS A 938 -25.34 35.91 21.49
N GLU A 939 -25.76 34.89 22.23
CA GLU A 939 -24.85 34.01 22.95
C GLU A 939 -24.43 32.85 22.03
N MET A 940 -23.11 32.70 21.82
CA MET A 940 -22.53 31.67 20.97
C MET A 940 -22.02 30.51 21.81
N ARG A 941 -22.40 29.28 21.43
CA ARG A 941 -21.83 28.05 22.00
C ARG A 941 -20.56 27.66 21.24
N LEU A 942 -19.41 27.74 21.89
CA LEU A 942 -18.10 27.50 21.30
C LEU A 942 -17.46 26.24 21.90
N PRO A 943 -17.12 25.22 21.08
CA PRO A 943 -16.46 24.00 21.57
C PRO A 943 -14.97 24.26 21.83
N LEU A 944 -14.57 24.35 23.10
CA LEU A 944 -13.19 24.65 23.50
C LEU A 944 -12.44 23.45 24.08
N TYR A 945 -13.00 22.23 24.02
CA TYR A 945 -12.35 21.02 24.51
C TYR A 945 -10.90 20.86 24.02
N TYR A 946 -10.65 21.13 22.73
CA TYR A 946 -9.33 21.00 22.11
C TYR A 946 -8.33 22.11 22.48
N THR A 947 -8.73 23.12 23.26
CA THR A 947 -7.79 24.03 23.92
C THR A 947 -7.09 23.38 25.11
N GLY A 948 -7.58 22.23 25.60
CA GLY A 948 -7.09 21.59 26.82
C GLY A 948 -7.45 22.31 28.12
N LEU A 949 -8.19 23.43 28.06
CA LEU A 949 -8.65 24.18 29.22
C LEU A 949 -9.83 23.48 29.90
N LYS A 950 -9.94 23.61 31.23
CA LYS A 950 -10.97 22.94 32.03
C LYS A 950 -11.61 23.89 33.06
N GLY A 951 -12.92 23.79 33.22
CA GLY A 951 -13.71 24.48 34.26
C GLY A 951 -13.95 25.97 34.02
N LYS A 952 -12.92 26.76 33.71
CA LYS A 952 -13.04 28.19 33.38
C LYS A 952 -11.96 28.61 32.38
N VAL A 953 -12.18 29.72 31.71
CA VAL A 953 -11.23 30.35 30.78
C VAL A 953 -11.21 31.86 30.95
N THR A 954 -10.07 32.47 30.60
CA THR A 954 -9.93 33.92 30.49
C THR A 954 -10.12 34.34 29.03
N ILE A 955 -11.11 35.20 28.78
CA ILE A 955 -11.36 35.83 27.47
C ILE A 955 -10.73 37.21 27.44
N ILE A 956 -9.93 37.48 26.41
CA ILE A 956 -9.33 38.79 26.15
C ILE A 956 -9.94 39.35 24.86
N THR A 957 -10.57 40.52 24.95
CA THR A 957 -11.17 41.24 23.81
C THR A 957 -10.12 42.07 23.06
N SER A 958 -10.47 42.56 21.88
CA SER A 958 -9.58 43.35 21.01
C SER A 958 -9.06 44.66 21.63
N ASP A 959 -9.72 45.19 22.66
CA ASP A 959 -9.28 46.35 23.44
C ASP A 959 -8.39 45.99 24.65
N GLY A 960 -8.10 44.70 24.83
CA GLY A 960 -7.29 44.17 25.93
C GLY A 960 -8.07 43.89 27.22
N SER A 961 -9.39 44.11 27.25
CA SER A 961 -10.20 43.80 28.43
C SER A 961 -10.23 42.29 28.69
N LYS A 962 -10.16 41.89 29.97
CA LYS A 962 -10.13 40.48 30.38
C LYS A 962 -11.36 40.11 31.19
N LYS A 963 -11.99 38.99 30.86
CA LYS A 963 -13.14 38.46 31.62
C LYS A 963 -13.14 36.94 31.67
N ASN A 964 -13.45 36.40 32.84
CA ASN A 964 -13.52 34.97 33.06
C ASN A 964 -14.92 34.43 32.71
N TYR A 965 -14.95 33.27 32.07
CA TYR A 965 -16.17 32.53 31.77
C TYR A 965 -16.04 31.06 32.19
N PRO A 966 -17.11 30.44 32.71
CA PRO A 966 -17.10 29.01 33.00
C PRO A 966 -17.16 28.20 31.70
N LEU A 967 -16.58 27.00 31.73
CA LEU A 967 -16.81 25.96 30.74
C LEU A 967 -17.82 24.95 31.29
N ASP A 968 -18.67 24.42 30.42
CA ASP A 968 -19.49 23.26 30.78
C ASP A 968 -18.65 21.97 30.91
N GLN A 969 -19.28 20.88 31.34
CA GLN A 969 -18.63 19.58 31.51
C GLN A 969 -18.05 18.98 30.22
N ASN A 970 -18.51 19.44 29.04
CA ASN A 970 -18.05 19.02 27.73
C ASN A 970 -16.99 19.99 27.16
N GLY A 971 -16.56 20.99 27.93
CA GLY A 971 -15.61 22.01 27.50
C GLY A 971 -16.19 23.06 26.55
N ASN A 972 -17.51 23.30 26.55
CA ASN A 972 -18.11 24.38 25.78
C ASN A 972 -18.12 25.69 26.56
N LEU A 973 -17.88 26.79 25.85
CA LEU A 973 -18.05 28.16 26.31
C LEU A 973 -19.35 28.75 25.75
N PHE A 974 -20.10 29.47 26.57
CA PHE A 974 -21.23 30.30 26.15
C PHE A 974 -20.78 31.77 26.19
N LEU A 975 -20.47 32.32 25.02
CA LEU A 975 -19.89 33.66 24.87
C LEU A 975 -20.96 34.65 24.35
N PRO A 976 -21.33 35.70 25.10
CA PRO A 976 -22.15 36.77 24.56
C PRO A 976 -21.34 37.60 23.56
N VAL A 977 -21.84 37.71 22.33
CA VAL A 977 -21.19 38.45 21.23
C VAL A 977 -22.18 39.44 20.64
N SER A 978 -21.72 40.66 20.37
CA SER A 978 -22.43 41.68 19.58
C SER A 978 -21.54 42.14 18.45
N VAL A 979 -21.97 41.92 17.21
CA VAL A 979 -21.21 42.32 16.01
C VAL A 979 -22.11 43.18 15.13
N THR A 980 -21.61 44.35 14.74
CA THR A 980 -22.32 45.26 13.84
C THR A 980 -22.52 44.64 12.47
N ALA A 981 -23.47 45.16 11.69
CA ALA A 981 -23.65 44.80 10.29
C ALA A 981 -22.31 44.81 9.53
N GLN A 982 -21.98 43.72 8.82
CA GLN A 982 -20.73 43.58 8.06
C GLN A 982 -19.45 43.71 8.91
N GLY A 983 -19.56 43.65 10.24
CA GLY A 983 -18.47 43.81 11.19
C GLY A 983 -17.74 42.49 11.49
N THR A 984 -16.63 42.62 12.20
CA THR A 984 -15.86 41.49 12.75
C THR A 984 -15.48 41.77 14.20
N SER A 985 -15.41 40.72 15.01
CA SER A 985 -14.89 40.77 16.38
C SER A 985 -14.01 39.56 16.63
N TRP A 986 -12.98 39.71 17.46
CA TRP A 986 -12.11 38.59 17.83
C TRP A 986 -11.80 38.58 19.32
N PHE A 987 -11.50 37.38 19.82
CA PHE A 987 -11.28 37.09 21.23
C PHE A 987 -10.14 36.10 21.39
N LEU A 988 -9.19 36.38 22.28
CA LEU A 988 -8.17 35.41 22.71
C LEU A 988 -8.68 34.62 23.92
N ILE A 989 -8.26 33.36 24.01
CA ILE A 989 -8.61 32.46 25.09
C ILE A 989 -7.31 31.99 25.76
N GLU A 990 -7.22 32.25 27.06
CA GLU A 990 -6.16 31.80 27.96
C GLU A 990 -6.77 31.01 29.14
N GLU A 991 -5.89 30.44 29.96
CA GLU A 991 -6.25 29.73 31.20
C GLU A 991 -6.95 30.62 32.26
#